data_AF-A0A524E735-F1
#
_entry.id   AF-A0A524E735-F1
#
_cell.length_a   1.000
_cell.length_b   1.000
_cell.length_c   1.000
_cell.angle_alpha   90.00
_cell.angle_beta   90.00
_cell.angle_gamma   90.00
#
_symmetry.space_group_name_H-M   'P 1'
#
loop_
_entity.id
_entity.type
_entity.pdbx_description
1 polymer ?
#
loop_
_entity_poly.entity_id
_entity_poly.type
_entity_poly.pdbx_seq_one_letter_code
_entity_poly.pdbx_strand_id
1 'polypeptide(L)'
;MIKKENQANRKIIKEDRIAICPHIGCDHLERIKPLKFGFLGFRKYPTCSKHKIPLIFIDEFIGDFFQAVTACLFDKSSLPPEDLIKMITIKAPNDLNSFLNGWIYANPIGRGAQIISIYIDDLTKGYIKILSRKQRKRLNNNQVSGNRYYMLRLGLKKIAEKYTIFLQKLREYSEVLNDMRNLKPQSDKVRDLLKIWLKEDMKEINEIIDKGDNELLLEAETLSVFKKNYDKILHAGTCAVLLGKSPTIILKGISSFELFRVYNEFLNAGLCKELTREDISLYLRKSEESSKFYNKNDMFSQIDDKEKNIDIKEDMIINKNDNLKIDEINKNSSESGIRKFRQNIKEQLKKLVRLIEATNEQKEILWRKSLKRLDEFVSRVKRNEFLLHRNKKAKVVAATIIYSVIVSYEGLKNISQEDLAEIAELGHTSIGETYLKYFKSYYPRAKFPFYSYSFKRINKEISLLIFNIIKASTEIKTTELLIILKNNFMNERFPEKLDESDIYVLKRMLNLYEDTFNKYFSDLIEVVKLLYFSATNHKLIEATIVIYPLVEYLEKLGINLLQKTLTFYKYIREIYDFLAEKYKDFFPERLSRAFEEKMTEEQYRKYKNEYRQVVGYKLKLYLIKNMYNGEFINNGKIECSECKKEGFRVNTGISRLNALTFHHLSGKKNEIFTTSRLYDIFTKKQGKINFLEEIMKQMEAEKVILICRAHHMMFHDLYFRYFKYFITWEKLFSLSAEEIYILIRVIVNNFRLTMNLSKRRKRVIRQRIKNRIKKKYIIDRIYEGVCQTCGEFNTKHHIRVFDFCHLDPEIKNVEARTLFDSYSCSEIVKILKNDIGGFICTNCHSVLDMEYIKVIDKIFDNEKICEETRKDYLRVKKNFSLISDEMVKMIGNPLKKDVVIRGSYIKYLGAIYKLSKKGSVATNKTISNLLNIKYAGVKTFFLRRREFLEQYVNFDFGRPTQYSLNTRGIKLVSLINYFRNYYCSLEFDECENCIFNKRFKCIATQPNQCPIIVNGNNLPFQF
;
A
#
# COMPACT_ATOMS: atom_id res chain seq x y z
N MET A 1 -14.78 9.01 29.29
CA MET A 1 -13.74 8.34 30.10
C MET A 1 -12.74 7.64 29.18
N ILE A 2 -11.44 7.94 29.30
CA ILE A 2 -10.38 7.23 28.55
C ILE A 2 -10.11 5.90 29.25
N LYS A 3 -10.19 4.77 28.53
CA LYS A 3 -9.83 3.45 29.08
C LYS A 3 -8.40 3.51 29.63
N LYS A 4 -8.19 3.02 30.87
CA LYS A 4 -6.87 3.01 31.55
C LYS A 4 -5.76 2.34 30.72
N GLU A 5 -6.12 1.46 29.79
CA GLU A 5 -5.20 0.68 28.95
C GLU A 5 -4.45 1.51 27.89
N ASN A 6 -4.97 2.69 27.50
CA ASN A 6 -4.38 3.51 26.42
C ASN A 6 -3.46 4.63 26.93
N GLN A 7 -3.14 4.66 28.23
CA GLN A 7 -2.31 5.72 28.80
C GLN A 7 -0.82 5.49 28.51
N ALA A 8 -0.10 6.54 28.12
CA ALA A 8 1.32 6.48 27.81
C ALA A 8 2.13 6.13 29.07
N ASN A 9 2.47 4.85 29.22
CA ASN A 9 3.19 4.35 30.39
C ASN A 9 4.70 4.25 30.13
N ARG A 10 5.49 5.01 30.89
CA ARG A 10 6.96 5.01 30.78
C ARG A 10 7.62 3.68 31.19
N LYS A 11 6.93 2.83 31.96
CA LYS A 11 7.41 1.51 32.40
C LYS A 11 7.40 0.46 31.30
N ILE A 12 6.48 0.58 30.34
CA ILE A 12 6.20 -0.48 29.35
C ILE A 12 6.97 -0.22 28.05
N ILE A 13 7.34 1.03 27.77
CA ILE A 13 8.06 1.38 26.55
C ILE A 13 9.52 0.94 26.60
N LYS A 14 9.97 0.28 25.53
CA LYS A 14 11.36 -0.12 25.32
C LYS A 14 12.16 0.91 24.52
N GLU A 15 11.48 1.81 23.80
CA GLU A 15 12.06 2.80 22.89
C GLU A 15 11.36 4.16 23.03
N ASP A 16 12.01 5.22 22.53
CA ASP A 16 11.41 6.55 22.41
C ASP A 16 10.11 6.48 21.58
N ARG A 17 9.01 7.00 22.14
CA ARG A 17 7.72 7.19 21.46
C ARG A 17 7.28 8.65 21.56
N ILE A 18 6.34 9.06 20.73
CA ILE A 18 5.67 10.36 20.87
C ILE A 18 4.24 10.11 21.33
N ALA A 19 3.85 10.81 22.39
CA ALA A 19 2.50 10.82 22.93
C ALA A 19 1.85 12.17 22.67
N ILE A 20 0.53 12.17 22.57
CA ILE A 20 -0.33 13.33 22.31
C ILE A 20 -1.39 13.44 23.40
N CYS A 21 -1.85 14.65 23.64
CA CYS A 21 -3.05 14.88 24.43
C CYS A 21 -4.26 14.20 23.77
N PRO A 22 -5.01 13.35 24.49
CA PRO A 22 -6.18 12.66 23.93
C PRO A 22 -7.40 13.56 23.69
N HIS A 23 -7.37 14.80 24.20
CA HIS A 23 -8.35 15.82 23.84
C HIS A 23 -8.13 16.23 22.38
N ILE A 24 -9.03 15.82 21.48
CA ILE A 24 -8.95 16.11 20.04
C ILE A 24 -8.84 17.63 19.82
N GLY A 25 -7.92 18.04 18.94
CA GLY A 25 -7.60 19.45 18.67
C GLY A 25 -6.55 20.07 19.60
N CYS A 26 -6.12 19.38 20.66
CA CYS A 26 -4.96 19.81 21.43
C CYS A 26 -3.66 19.51 20.68
N ASP A 27 -2.80 20.53 20.55
CA ASP A 27 -1.49 20.44 19.89
C ASP A 27 -0.36 19.96 20.82
N HIS A 28 -0.68 19.66 22.08
CA HIS A 28 0.30 19.22 23.07
C HIS A 28 0.81 17.81 22.76
N LEU A 29 2.09 17.75 22.39
CA LEU A 29 2.83 16.55 22.02
C LEU A 29 4.09 16.44 22.87
N GLU A 30 4.39 15.24 23.37
CA GLU A 30 5.57 15.01 24.20
C GLU A 30 6.31 13.74 23.75
N ARG A 31 7.65 13.81 23.73
CA ARG A 31 8.49 12.63 23.50
C ARG A 31 8.68 11.88 24.81
N ILE A 32 8.18 10.66 24.86
CA ILE A 32 8.25 9.80 26.02
C ILE A 32 9.44 8.85 25.89
N LYS A 33 10.36 8.93 26.85
CA LYS A 33 11.57 8.09 26.90
C LYS A 33 11.39 6.94 27.91
N PRO A 34 11.96 5.75 27.62
CA PRO A 34 11.98 4.64 28.57
C PRO A 34 12.66 5.03 29.88
N LEU A 35 12.19 4.47 31.00
CA LEU A 35 12.84 4.66 32.30
C LEU A 35 14.18 3.93 32.31
N LYS A 36 15.27 4.66 32.58
CA LYS A 36 16.63 4.09 32.60
C LYS A 36 16.94 3.29 33.87
N PHE A 37 16.27 3.59 34.99
CA PHE A 37 16.45 2.93 36.28
C PHE A 37 15.11 2.92 37.03
N GLY A 38 14.67 1.73 37.49
CA GLY A 38 13.28 1.44 37.84
C GLY A 38 12.71 2.06 39.14
N PHE A 39 13.47 2.83 39.92
CA PHE A 39 13.09 3.06 41.34
C PHE A 39 12.77 4.50 41.78
N LEU A 40 13.05 5.57 41.03
CA LEU A 40 12.92 6.95 41.57
C LEU A 40 12.12 7.96 40.70
N GLY A 41 11.31 7.51 39.75
CA GLY A 41 10.50 8.39 38.89
C GLY A 41 9.05 8.58 39.36
N PHE A 42 8.75 9.64 40.11
CA PHE A 42 7.42 9.93 40.69
C PHE A 42 6.29 10.31 39.70
N ARG A 43 6.51 10.34 38.38
CA ARG A 43 5.42 10.49 37.38
C ARG A 43 5.31 9.27 36.48
N LYS A 44 4.35 8.39 36.80
CA LYS A 44 4.05 7.16 36.05
C LYS A 44 3.52 7.44 34.63
N TYR A 45 2.77 8.53 34.46
CA TYR A 45 2.13 8.93 33.21
C TYR A 45 2.43 10.42 32.93
N PRO A 46 2.97 10.77 31.76
CA PRO A 46 3.06 12.16 31.32
C PRO A 46 1.65 12.71 31.11
N THR A 47 1.45 13.99 31.45
CA THR A 47 0.13 14.65 31.38
C THR A 47 0.20 15.88 30.50
N CYS A 48 -0.90 16.17 29.81
CA CYS A 48 -1.03 17.38 29.00
C CYS A 48 -0.89 18.62 29.89
N SER A 49 -0.05 19.58 29.48
CA SER A 49 0.14 20.82 30.23
C SER A 49 -1.15 21.65 30.37
N LYS A 50 -2.01 21.62 29.33
CA LYS A 50 -3.28 22.36 29.26
C LYS A 50 -4.41 21.64 30.00
N HIS A 51 -4.67 20.38 29.64
CA HIS A 51 -5.85 19.64 30.12
C HIS A 51 -5.60 18.79 31.37
N LYS A 52 -4.34 18.66 31.82
CA LYS A 52 -3.92 17.84 32.97
C LYS A 52 -4.30 16.34 32.90
N ILE A 53 -4.77 15.86 31.75
CA ILE A 53 -5.06 14.44 31.49
C ILE A 53 -3.81 13.67 31.02
N PRO A 54 -3.70 12.35 31.29
CA PRO A 54 -2.62 11.51 30.78
C PRO A 54 -2.54 11.52 29.24
N LEU A 55 -1.33 11.55 28.70
CA LEU A 55 -1.10 11.45 27.26
C LEU A 55 -1.35 10.02 26.75
N ILE A 56 -1.66 9.89 25.46
CA ILE A 56 -1.82 8.62 24.74
C ILE A 56 -0.79 8.56 23.61
N PHE A 57 -0.30 7.37 23.22
CA PHE A 57 0.62 7.29 22.10
C PHE A 57 -0.07 7.61 20.77
N ILE A 58 0.64 8.32 19.89
CA ILE A 58 0.06 8.82 18.63
C ILE A 58 -0.50 7.72 17.74
N ASP A 59 0.17 6.57 17.67
CA ASP A 59 -0.25 5.43 16.87
C ASP A 59 -1.52 4.74 17.40
N GLU A 60 -1.88 4.98 18.66
CA GLU A 60 -3.14 4.57 19.28
C GLU A 60 -4.21 5.66 19.05
N PHE A 61 -3.92 6.91 19.42
CA PHE A 61 -4.82 8.07 19.28
C PHE A 61 -5.35 8.24 17.85
N ILE A 62 -4.50 8.08 16.84
CA ILE A 62 -4.88 8.34 15.45
C ILE A 62 -5.95 7.37 14.95
N GLY A 63 -6.02 6.16 15.50
CA GLY A 63 -7.08 5.19 15.19
C GLY A 63 -8.44 5.69 15.67
N ASP A 64 -8.52 6.06 16.94
CA ASP A 64 -9.74 6.56 17.60
C ASP A 64 -10.21 7.88 16.95
N PHE A 65 -9.27 8.77 16.63
CA PHE A 65 -9.57 10.02 15.92
C PHE A 65 -10.28 9.77 14.59
N PHE A 66 -9.75 8.90 13.73
CA PHE A 66 -10.39 8.63 12.43
C PHE A 66 -11.70 7.83 12.56
N GLN A 67 -11.89 7.04 13.62
CA GLN A 67 -13.18 6.42 13.91
C GLN A 67 -14.23 7.47 14.26
N ALA A 68 -13.91 8.41 15.15
CA ALA A 68 -14.79 9.51 15.52
C ALA A 68 -15.13 10.41 14.33
N VAL A 69 -14.13 10.72 13.48
CA VAL A 69 -14.33 11.44 12.22
C VAL A 69 -15.29 10.68 11.30
N THR A 70 -15.08 9.38 11.09
CA THR A 70 -15.92 8.57 10.21
C THR A 70 -17.36 8.51 10.74
N ALA A 71 -17.52 8.30 12.05
CA ALA A 71 -18.82 8.34 12.71
C ALA A 71 -19.50 9.69 12.58
N CYS A 72 -18.74 10.80 12.64
CA CYS A 72 -19.29 12.13 12.40
C CYS A 72 -19.73 12.33 10.95
N LEU A 73 -18.90 12.01 9.96
CA LEU A 73 -19.18 12.31 8.56
C LEU A 73 -20.24 11.40 7.94
N PHE A 74 -20.33 10.14 8.40
CA PHE A 74 -21.18 9.10 7.82
C PHE A 74 -22.17 8.51 8.83
N ASP A 75 -22.61 9.29 9.82
CA ASP A 75 -23.72 8.88 10.68
C ASP A 75 -25.02 8.81 9.88
N LYS A 76 -25.94 7.93 10.26
CA LYS A 76 -27.30 7.90 9.73
C LYS A 76 -28.04 9.22 9.97
N SER A 77 -27.72 9.95 11.04
CA SER A 77 -28.24 11.30 11.25
C SER A 77 -27.77 12.31 10.21
N SER A 78 -26.80 11.99 9.34
CA SER A 78 -26.38 12.88 8.25
C SER A 78 -27.38 13.00 7.10
N LEU A 79 -28.44 12.19 7.10
CA LEU A 79 -29.61 12.43 6.25
C LEU A 79 -30.23 13.80 6.55
N PRO A 80 -30.90 14.43 5.56
CA PRO A 80 -31.59 15.69 5.81
C PRO A 80 -32.64 15.55 6.93
N PRO A 81 -32.93 16.64 7.67
CA PRO A 81 -34.02 16.67 8.63
C PRO A 81 -35.40 16.38 8.00
N GLU A 82 -36.27 15.69 8.73
CA GLU A 82 -37.58 15.25 8.22
C GLU A 82 -38.50 16.42 7.84
N ASP A 83 -38.43 17.52 8.57
CA ASP A 83 -39.17 18.76 8.31
C ASP A 83 -38.72 19.42 7.00
N LEU A 84 -37.41 19.52 6.74
CA LEU A 84 -36.87 20.01 5.48
C LEU A 84 -37.30 19.13 4.30
N ILE A 85 -37.29 17.81 4.50
CA ILE A 85 -37.71 16.85 3.48
C ILE A 85 -39.21 16.95 3.20
N LYS A 86 -40.05 17.07 4.22
CA LYS A 86 -41.48 17.32 4.05
C LYS A 86 -41.71 18.60 3.27
N MET A 87 -41.00 19.68 3.60
CA MET A 87 -41.10 20.96 2.91
C MET A 87 -40.73 20.83 1.42
N ILE A 88 -39.64 20.13 1.08
CA ILE A 88 -39.22 19.90 -0.31
C ILE A 88 -40.17 18.94 -1.03
N THR A 89 -40.64 17.90 -0.36
CA THR A 89 -41.59 16.93 -0.92
C THR A 89 -42.90 17.60 -1.31
N ILE A 90 -43.41 18.52 -0.49
CA ILE A 90 -44.66 19.24 -0.75
C ILE A 90 -44.44 20.33 -1.80
N LYS A 91 -43.41 21.16 -1.63
CA LYS A 91 -43.24 22.36 -2.46
C LYS A 91 -42.44 22.11 -3.73
N ALA A 92 -41.56 21.12 -3.79
CA ALA A 92 -40.69 20.83 -4.94
C ALA A 92 -40.50 19.31 -5.16
N PRO A 93 -41.59 18.52 -5.33
CA PRO A 93 -41.51 17.05 -5.37
C PRO A 93 -40.59 16.51 -6.47
N ASN A 94 -40.56 17.17 -7.64
CA ASN A 94 -39.74 16.77 -8.78
C ASN A 94 -38.23 16.95 -8.53
N ASP A 95 -37.86 17.79 -7.57
CA ASP A 95 -36.46 18.07 -7.23
C ASP A 95 -35.95 17.22 -6.05
N LEU A 96 -36.82 16.43 -5.39
CA LEU A 96 -36.48 15.70 -4.16
C LEU A 96 -35.26 14.78 -4.33
N ASN A 97 -35.20 14.02 -5.42
CA ASN A 97 -34.07 13.14 -5.73
C ASN A 97 -32.77 13.92 -5.97
N SER A 98 -32.85 15.04 -6.69
CA SER A 98 -31.70 15.91 -6.95
C SER A 98 -31.21 16.60 -5.67
N PHE A 99 -32.14 17.00 -4.81
CA PHE A 99 -31.85 17.56 -3.49
C PHE A 99 -31.12 16.54 -2.61
N LEU A 100 -31.66 15.33 -2.47
CA LEU A 100 -31.06 14.28 -1.64
C LEU A 100 -29.65 13.91 -2.14
N ASN A 101 -29.47 13.69 -3.45
CA ASN A 101 -28.14 13.43 -4.01
C ASN A 101 -27.16 14.59 -3.75
N GLY A 102 -27.62 15.83 -3.90
CA GLY A 102 -26.82 17.01 -3.56
C GLY A 102 -26.43 17.03 -2.08
N TRP A 103 -27.36 16.74 -1.18
CA TRP A 103 -27.15 16.75 0.26
C TRP A 103 -26.11 15.72 0.70
N ILE A 104 -26.26 14.48 0.25
CA ILE A 104 -25.32 13.40 0.57
C ILE A 104 -23.93 13.70 -0.01
N TYR A 105 -23.86 14.33 -1.18
CA TYR A 105 -22.59 14.82 -1.74
C TYR A 105 -21.96 15.94 -0.91
N ALA A 106 -22.77 16.88 -0.40
CA ALA A 106 -22.30 18.01 0.41
C ALA A 106 -21.92 17.62 1.85
N ASN A 107 -22.43 16.49 2.36
CA ASN A 107 -22.29 16.06 3.74
C ASN A 107 -20.85 16.07 4.27
N PRO A 108 -19.84 15.46 3.61
CA PRO A 108 -18.50 15.45 4.15
C PRO A 108 -17.92 16.86 4.35
N ILE A 109 -18.20 17.78 3.42
CA ILE A 109 -17.70 19.17 3.49
C ILE A 109 -18.46 19.93 4.58
N GLY A 110 -19.79 19.86 4.58
CA GLY A 110 -20.67 20.53 5.55
C GLY A 110 -20.39 20.09 6.99
N ARG A 111 -19.98 18.83 7.17
CA ARG A 111 -19.66 18.23 8.47
C ARG A 111 -18.17 18.31 8.84
N GLY A 112 -17.38 19.11 8.11
CA GLY A 112 -16.04 19.51 8.52
C GLY A 112 -14.87 18.67 8.01
N ALA A 113 -15.02 17.83 6.98
CA ALA A 113 -13.92 16.99 6.49
C ALA A 113 -12.68 17.80 6.05
N GLN A 114 -12.87 19.03 5.59
CA GLN A 114 -11.82 19.91 5.08
C GLN A 114 -10.70 20.20 6.09
N ILE A 115 -11.03 20.30 7.39
CA ILE A 115 -10.07 20.60 8.45
C ILE A 115 -9.12 19.43 8.73
N ILE A 116 -9.51 18.20 8.38
CA ILE A 116 -8.79 16.99 8.77
C ILE A 116 -7.41 17.01 8.11
N SER A 117 -7.35 17.47 6.86
CA SER A 117 -6.09 17.65 6.13
C SER A 117 -5.14 18.60 6.88
N ILE A 118 -5.65 19.74 7.34
CA ILE A 118 -4.90 20.76 8.09
C ILE A 118 -4.42 20.16 9.42
N TYR A 119 -5.31 19.49 10.15
CA TYR A 119 -4.97 18.87 11.43
C TYR A 119 -3.87 17.81 11.31
N ILE A 120 -3.99 16.92 10.32
CA ILE A 120 -3.01 15.86 10.09
C ILE A 120 -1.66 16.45 9.66
N ASP A 121 -1.67 17.51 8.87
CA ASP A 121 -0.45 18.23 8.50
C ASP A 121 0.20 18.88 9.73
N ASP A 122 -0.57 19.58 10.57
CA ASP A 122 -0.06 20.21 11.78
C ASP A 122 0.41 19.20 12.83
N LEU A 123 -0.32 18.09 13.01
CA LEU A 123 0.09 16.96 13.83
C LEU A 123 1.42 16.39 13.32
N THR A 124 1.57 16.22 12.01
CA THR A 124 2.80 15.70 11.38
C THR A 124 3.95 16.68 11.57
N LYS A 125 3.74 17.98 11.39
CA LYS A 125 4.74 19.03 11.67
C LYS A 125 5.13 19.04 13.14
N GLY A 126 4.17 18.96 14.05
CA GLY A 126 4.39 18.86 15.49
C GLY A 126 5.22 17.63 15.86
N TYR A 127 4.87 16.47 15.30
CA TYR A 127 5.62 15.22 15.42
C TYR A 127 7.08 15.42 14.99
N ILE A 128 7.29 15.97 13.79
CA ILE A 128 8.64 16.18 13.22
C ILE A 128 9.44 17.21 14.04
N LYS A 129 8.80 18.25 14.57
CA LYS A 129 9.43 19.30 15.37
C LYS A 129 10.05 18.75 16.67
N ILE A 130 9.42 17.75 17.28
CA ILE A 130 9.90 17.08 18.49
C ILE A 130 11.15 16.21 18.24
N LEU A 131 11.38 15.81 16.98
CA LEU A 131 12.52 14.98 16.61
C LEU A 131 13.82 15.78 16.54
N SER A 132 14.90 15.22 17.09
CA SER A 132 16.24 15.80 16.96
C SER A 132 16.69 15.87 15.50
N ARG A 133 17.61 16.78 15.17
CA ARG A 133 18.19 16.88 13.81
C ARG A 133 18.79 15.55 13.33
N LYS A 134 19.42 14.77 14.22
CA LYS A 134 19.97 13.43 13.93
C LYS A 134 18.86 12.42 13.59
N GLN A 135 17.77 12.41 14.36
CA GLN A 135 16.61 11.55 14.12
C GLN A 135 15.94 11.89 12.79
N ARG A 136 15.68 13.17 12.52
CA ARG A 136 15.10 13.63 11.23
C ARG A 136 15.95 13.20 10.04
N LYS A 137 17.27 13.43 10.10
CA LYS A 137 18.20 13.02 9.04
C LYS A 137 18.19 11.51 8.82
N ARG A 138 18.09 10.70 9.88
CA ARG A 138 18.04 9.24 9.79
C ARG A 138 16.69 8.70 9.31
N LEU A 139 15.58 9.33 9.68
CA LEU A 139 14.25 8.96 9.18
C LEU A 139 14.11 9.28 7.69
N ASN A 140 14.69 10.39 7.22
CA ASN A 140 14.63 10.79 5.80
C ASN A 140 15.54 9.96 4.89
N ASN A 141 16.63 9.40 5.41
CA ASN A 141 17.67 8.80 4.58
C ASN A 141 17.36 7.38 4.06
N ASN A 142 16.20 6.78 4.36
CA ASN A 142 15.80 5.40 4.01
C ASN A 142 16.82 4.28 4.31
N GLN A 143 17.99 4.59 4.88
CA GLN A 143 18.99 3.62 5.27
C GLN A 143 18.45 2.81 6.45
N VAL A 144 18.35 1.50 6.24
CA VAL A 144 17.81 0.49 7.17
C VAL A 144 18.75 0.25 8.36
N SER A 145 19.64 1.19 8.69
CA SER A 145 20.67 1.00 9.70
C SER A 145 20.10 1.08 11.13
N GLY A 146 19.70 -0.07 11.67
CA GLY A 146 19.46 -0.35 13.09
C GLY A 146 18.09 0.08 13.64
N ASN A 147 17.48 -0.80 14.44
CA ASN A 147 16.17 -0.64 15.13
C ASN A 147 16.04 0.60 16.05
N ARG A 148 17.08 1.42 16.23
CA ARG A 148 17.19 2.46 17.27
C ARG A 148 16.09 3.55 17.24
N TYR A 149 15.32 3.67 16.15
CA TYR A 149 14.20 4.63 16.03
C TYR A 149 12.94 4.00 15.41
N TYR A 150 12.76 2.69 15.58
CA TYR A 150 11.66 1.96 14.96
C TYR A 150 10.30 2.54 15.36
N MET A 151 10.07 2.74 16.66
CA MET A 151 8.78 3.26 17.14
C MET A 151 8.46 4.69 16.69
N LEU A 152 9.47 5.56 16.53
CA LEU A 152 9.28 6.91 15.98
C LEU A 152 8.90 6.88 14.49
N ARG A 153 9.48 5.95 13.73
CA ARG A 153 9.10 5.72 12.33
C ARG A 153 7.70 5.13 12.24
N LEU A 154 7.36 4.21 13.14
CA LEU A 154 6.05 3.57 13.19
C LEU A 154 4.94 4.59 13.46
N GLY A 155 5.14 5.53 14.36
CA GLY A 155 4.17 6.61 14.62
C GLY A 155 3.85 7.46 13.38
N LEU A 156 4.88 7.95 12.68
CA LEU A 156 4.69 8.70 11.42
C LEU A 156 4.02 7.83 10.34
N LYS A 157 4.45 6.56 10.22
CA LYS A 157 3.85 5.61 9.29
C LYS A 157 2.36 5.42 9.61
N LYS A 158 1.98 5.32 10.89
CA LYS A 158 0.60 5.11 11.32
C LYS A 158 -0.29 6.30 11.01
N ILE A 159 0.22 7.54 11.19
CA ILE A 159 -0.48 8.75 10.75
C ILE A 159 -0.78 8.69 9.25
N ALA A 160 0.25 8.46 8.43
CA ALA A 160 0.10 8.39 6.98
C ALA A 160 -0.83 7.27 6.52
N GLU A 161 -0.70 6.07 7.11
CA GLU A 161 -1.52 4.90 6.82
C GLU A 161 -3.00 5.17 7.13
N LYS A 162 -3.30 5.66 8.35
CA LYS A 162 -4.68 5.93 8.75
C LYS A 162 -5.33 7.07 7.97
N TYR A 163 -4.57 8.11 7.66
CA TYR A 163 -5.07 9.18 6.80
C TYR A 163 -5.34 8.71 5.37
N THR A 164 -4.47 7.85 4.81
CA THR A 164 -4.69 7.25 3.49
C THR A 164 -5.95 6.39 3.46
N ILE A 165 -6.15 5.54 4.48
CA ILE A 165 -7.37 4.72 4.62
C ILE A 165 -8.60 5.62 4.72
N PHE A 166 -8.54 6.70 5.49
CA PHE A 166 -9.63 7.67 5.59
C PHE A 166 -9.97 8.29 4.23
N LEU A 167 -8.98 8.73 3.46
CA LEU A 167 -9.21 9.30 2.12
C LEU A 167 -9.81 8.29 1.15
N GLN A 168 -9.39 7.01 1.23
CA GLN A 168 -10.00 5.92 0.46
C GLN A 168 -11.47 5.74 0.84
N LYS A 169 -11.77 5.61 2.14
CA LYS A 169 -13.15 5.52 2.62
C LYS A 169 -13.99 6.70 2.17
N LEU A 170 -13.50 7.93 2.33
CA LEU A 170 -14.20 9.13 1.90
C LEU A 170 -14.61 9.06 0.42
N ARG A 171 -13.71 8.56 -0.44
CA ARG A 171 -13.99 8.31 -1.85
C ARG A 171 -15.00 7.17 -2.04
N GLU A 172 -14.81 6.03 -1.38
CA GLU A 172 -15.71 4.89 -1.46
C GLU A 172 -17.15 5.27 -1.06
N TYR A 173 -17.36 5.97 0.06
CA TYR A 173 -18.68 6.47 0.46
C TYR A 173 -19.24 7.46 -0.56
N SER A 174 -18.40 8.32 -1.14
CA SER A 174 -18.86 9.26 -2.18
C SER A 174 -19.38 8.52 -3.43
N GLU A 175 -18.76 7.40 -3.81
CA GLU A 175 -19.15 6.57 -4.97
C GLU A 175 -20.31 5.61 -4.65
N VAL A 176 -20.40 5.10 -3.43
CA VAL A 176 -21.43 4.14 -3.00
C VAL A 176 -22.75 4.84 -2.67
N LEU A 177 -22.69 6.00 -2.02
CA LEU A 177 -23.87 6.72 -1.56
C LEU A 177 -24.41 7.72 -2.59
N ASN A 178 -23.60 8.16 -3.56
CA ASN A 178 -24.03 9.10 -4.61
C ASN A 178 -23.83 8.52 -6.00
N ASP A 179 -24.83 8.64 -6.87
CA ASP A 179 -24.61 8.55 -8.31
C ASP A 179 -24.18 9.92 -8.83
N MET A 180 -22.87 10.10 -9.05
CA MET A 180 -22.32 11.37 -9.54
C MET A 180 -22.95 11.84 -10.86
N ARG A 181 -23.53 10.94 -11.66
CA ARG A 181 -24.24 11.30 -12.90
C ARG A 181 -25.56 12.02 -12.65
N ASN A 182 -26.11 11.86 -11.45
CA ASN A 182 -27.38 12.46 -11.03
C ASN A 182 -27.18 13.75 -10.21
N LEU A 183 -25.93 14.20 -10.02
CA LEU A 183 -25.63 15.45 -9.33
C LEU A 183 -25.99 16.63 -10.25
N LYS A 184 -27.00 17.40 -9.88
CA LYS A 184 -27.43 18.61 -10.59
C LYS A 184 -27.44 19.81 -9.65
N PRO A 185 -27.24 21.05 -10.16
CA PRO A 185 -27.51 22.25 -9.38
C PRO A 185 -28.94 22.22 -8.82
N GLN A 186 -29.11 22.68 -7.58
CA GLN A 186 -30.44 22.78 -6.98
C GLN A 186 -31.27 23.84 -7.72
N SER A 187 -32.55 23.55 -7.96
CA SER A 187 -33.48 24.52 -8.55
C SER A 187 -33.61 25.76 -7.67
N ASP A 188 -33.96 26.90 -8.26
CA ASP A 188 -34.13 28.14 -7.48
C ASP A 188 -35.20 27.97 -6.39
N LYS A 189 -36.24 27.18 -6.68
CA LYS A 189 -37.27 26.80 -5.71
C LYS A 189 -36.67 26.08 -4.51
N VAL A 190 -35.88 25.02 -4.71
CA VAL A 190 -35.20 24.31 -3.61
C VAL A 190 -34.23 25.21 -2.87
N ARG A 191 -33.47 26.07 -3.58
CA ARG A 191 -32.54 27.02 -2.97
C ARG A 191 -33.26 28.00 -2.05
N ASP A 192 -34.43 28.50 -2.44
CA ASP A 192 -35.22 29.40 -1.60
C ASP A 192 -35.79 28.69 -0.38
N LEU A 193 -36.26 27.45 -0.51
CA LEU A 193 -36.65 26.61 0.63
C LEU A 193 -35.48 26.39 1.60
N LEU A 194 -34.28 26.09 1.09
CA LEU A 194 -33.08 25.93 1.91
C LEU A 194 -32.71 27.23 2.64
N LYS A 195 -32.85 28.40 2.01
CA LYS A 195 -32.62 29.69 2.67
C LYS A 195 -33.63 29.95 3.79
N ILE A 196 -34.90 29.63 3.58
CA ILE A 196 -35.96 29.79 4.58
C ILE A 196 -35.68 28.89 5.77
N TRP A 197 -35.49 27.58 5.53
CA TRP A 197 -35.19 26.59 6.56
C TRP A 197 -33.93 26.97 7.35
N LEU A 198 -32.84 27.31 6.65
CA LEU A 198 -31.61 27.71 7.31
C LEU A 198 -31.80 28.98 8.18
N LYS A 199 -32.62 29.94 7.75
CA LYS A 199 -32.88 31.16 8.54
C LYS A 199 -33.67 30.86 9.81
N GLU A 200 -34.59 29.91 9.77
CA GLU A 200 -35.37 29.45 10.93
C GLU A 200 -34.48 28.68 11.91
N ASP A 201 -33.75 27.67 11.43
CA ASP A 201 -32.85 26.85 12.24
C ASP A 201 -31.69 27.64 12.85
N MET A 202 -31.19 28.67 12.16
CA MET A 202 -30.11 29.52 12.70
C MET A 202 -30.51 30.26 13.99
N LYS A 203 -31.81 30.51 14.23
CA LYS A 203 -32.25 31.11 15.50
C LYS A 203 -32.02 30.14 16.66
N GLU A 204 -32.47 28.89 16.49
CA GLU A 204 -32.30 27.84 17.50
C GLU A 204 -30.81 27.49 17.69
N ILE A 205 -30.04 27.43 16.60
CA ILE A 205 -28.59 27.18 16.66
C ILE A 205 -27.86 28.28 17.43
N ASN A 206 -28.22 29.56 17.23
CA ASN A 206 -27.60 30.65 17.98
C ASN A 206 -27.93 30.55 19.48
N GLU A 207 -29.17 30.20 19.85
CA GLU A 207 -29.53 29.94 21.24
C GLU A 207 -28.72 28.78 21.85
N ILE A 208 -28.46 27.73 21.07
CA ILE A 208 -27.60 26.61 21.49
C ILE A 208 -26.15 27.08 21.68
N ILE A 209 -25.60 27.84 20.73
CA ILE A 209 -24.21 28.32 20.78
C ILE A 209 -24.01 29.29 21.95
N ASP A 210 -24.96 30.19 22.20
CA ASP A 210 -24.87 31.22 23.23
C ASP A 210 -24.87 30.65 24.66
N LYS A 211 -25.54 29.50 24.88
CA LYS A 211 -25.49 28.76 26.16
C LYS A 211 -24.14 28.09 26.44
N GLY A 212 -23.36 27.80 25.41
CA GLY A 212 -22.05 27.15 25.53
C GLY A 212 -22.09 25.68 26.01
N ASP A 213 -20.95 24.99 25.87
CA ASP A 213 -20.81 23.54 26.05
C ASP A 213 -21.20 23.02 27.45
N ASN A 214 -20.85 23.76 28.51
CA ASN A 214 -21.05 23.30 29.90
C ASN A 214 -22.50 23.46 30.37
N GLU A 215 -23.20 24.49 29.92
CA GLU A 215 -24.61 24.74 30.28
C GLU A 215 -25.52 23.77 29.50
N LEU A 216 -25.22 23.51 28.23
CA LEU A 216 -25.89 22.50 27.42
C LEU A 216 -25.81 21.09 28.01
N LEU A 217 -24.67 20.70 28.59
CA LEU A 217 -24.50 19.40 29.25
C LEU A 217 -25.26 19.30 30.57
N LEU A 218 -25.48 20.43 31.25
CA LEU A 218 -26.24 20.50 32.50
C LEU A 218 -27.76 20.52 32.24
N GLU A 219 -28.19 21.15 31.14
CA GLU A 219 -29.61 21.21 30.72
C GLU A 219 -30.06 19.97 29.91
N ALA A 220 -29.16 19.31 29.16
CA ALA A 220 -29.53 18.14 28.37
C ALA A 220 -29.82 16.95 29.28
N GLU A 221 -31.10 16.58 29.39
CA GLU A 221 -31.55 15.42 30.18
C GLU A 221 -30.88 14.10 29.76
N THR A 222 -30.39 13.99 28.51
CA THR A 222 -29.65 12.81 28.01
C THR A 222 -28.62 13.14 26.91
N LEU A 223 -27.59 12.30 26.76
CA LEU A 223 -26.58 12.37 25.67
C LEU A 223 -27.22 12.30 24.25
N SER A 224 -28.40 11.70 24.14
CA SER A 224 -29.16 11.66 22.88
C SER A 224 -29.71 13.03 22.48
N VAL A 225 -30.17 13.84 23.45
CA VAL A 225 -30.62 15.22 23.20
C VAL A 225 -29.41 16.06 22.78
N PHE A 226 -28.28 15.87 23.45
CA PHE A 226 -27.04 16.55 23.09
C PHE A 226 -26.57 16.22 21.67
N LYS A 227 -26.65 14.94 21.25
CA LYS A 227 -26.36 14.54 19.86
C LYS A 227 -27.29 15.23 18.86
N LYS A 228 -28.59 15.32 19.16
CA LYS A 228 -29.57 15.97 18.28
C LYS A 228 -29.21 17.45 18.04
N ASN A 229 -28.77 18.17 19.06
CA ASN A 229 -28.36 19.57 18.92
C ASN A 229 -27.12 19.72 18.04
N TYR A 230 -26.11 18.86 18.23
CA TYR A 230 -24.92 18.84 17.37
C TYR A 230 -25.25 18.43 15.92
N ASP A 231 -26.18 17.50 15.72
CA ASP A 231 -26.69 17.11 14.39
C ASP A 231 -27.31 18.30 13.65
N LYS A 232 -28.13 19.12 14.32
CA LYS A 232 -28.72 20.34 13.74
C LYS A 232 -27.66 21.32 13.23
N ILE A 233 -26.63 21.55 14.04
CA ILE A 233 -25.51 22.44 13.67
C ILE A 233 -24.80 21.91 12.41
N LEU A 234 -24.57 20.59 12.34
CA LEU A 234 -23.97 19.93 11.19
C LEU A 234 -24.86 19.97 9.94
N HIS A 235 -26.18 19.83 10.10
CA HIS A 235 -27.15 19.97 9.02
C HIS A 235 -27.17 21.39 8.44
N ALA A 236 -27.11 22.41 9.28
CA ALA A 236 -26.97 23.79 8.83
C ALA A 236 -25.66 24.00 8.03
N GLY A 237 -24.56 23.36 8.45
CA GLY A 237 -23.31 23.32 7.70
C GLY A 237 -23.45 22.69 6.31
N THR A 238 -24.09 21.53 6.19
CA THR A 238 -24.40 20.89 4.89
C THR A 238 -25.29 21.77 4.02
N CYS A 239 -26.33 22.36 4.60
CA CYS A 239 -27.24 23.28 3.90
C CYS A 239 -26.50 24.52 3.35
N ALA A 240 -25.59 25.11 4.12
CA ALA A 240 -24.73 26.19 3.63
C ALA A 240 -23.90 25.79 2.41
N VAL A 241 -23.30 24.60 2.43
CA VAL A 241 -22.49 24.10 1.30
C VAL A 241 -23.34 23.95 0.05
N LEU A 242 -24.56 23.44 0.17
CA LEU A 242 -25.53 23.36 -0.94
C LEU A 242 -25.89 24.72 -1.51
N LEU A 243 -25.92 25.76 -0.67
CA LEU A 243 -26.14 27.14 -1.08
C LEU A 243 -24.87 27.84 -1.61
N GLY A 244 -23.75 27.12 -1.72
CA GLY A 244 -22.47 27.65 -2.17
C GLY A 244 -21.74 28.52 -1.14
N LYS A 245 -22.10 28.41 0.14
CA LYS A 245 -21.47 29.14 1.25
C LYS A 245 -20.46 28.25 1.97
N SER A 246 -19.43 28.87 2.56
CA SER A 246 -18.50 28.13 3.42
C SER A 246 -19.20 27.73 4.73
N PRO A 247 -19.09 26.46 5.17
CA PRO A 247 -19.66 26.02 6.44
C PRO A 247 -18.99 26.69 7.65
N THR A 248 -17.78 27.26 7.47
CA THR A 248 -17.06 27.98 8.53
C THR A 248 -17.77 29.25 9.01
N ILE A 249 -18.69 29.81 8.21
CA ILE A 249 -19.47 30.99 8.59
C ILE A 249 -20.56 30.62 9.60
N ILE A 250 -21.07 29.38 9.55
CA ILE A 250 -22.18 28.88 10.37
C ILE A 250 -21.68 28.24 11.66
N LEU A 251 -20.52 27.59 11.64
CA LEU A 251 -19.91 26.95 12.81
C LEU A 251 -19.11 27.93 13.70
N LYS A 252 -19.44 29.23 13.68
CA LYS A 252 -18.69 30.25 14.39
C LYS A 252 -18.96 30.15 15.90
N GLY A 253 -18.14 29.36 16.59
CA GLY A 253 -18.25 29.15 18.04
C GLY A 253 -17.86 27.74 18.46
N ILE A 254 -18.13 26.74 17.63
CA ILE A 254 -17.79 25.34 17.88
C ILE A 254 -16.61 24.97 16.99
N SER A 255 -15.46 24.69 17.62
CA SER A 255 -14.31 24.27 16.84
C SER A 255 -14.61 22.90 16.23
N SER A 256 -14.20 22.68 14.99
CA SER A 256 -14.51 21.38 14.38
C SER A 256 -13.77 20.19 15.02
N PHE A 257 -12.79 20.45 15.90
CA PHE A 257 -12.20 19.45 16.78
C PHE A 257 -13.09 19.06 17.95
N GLU A 258 -13.86 20.01 18.46
CA GLU A 258 -14.90 19.80 19.47
C GLU A 258 -16.01 18.91 18.90
N LEU A 259 -16.41 19.12 17.65
CA LEU A 259 -17.33 18.23 16.93
C LEU A 259 -16.83 16.78 16.96
N PHE A 260 -15.59 16.53 16.55
CA PHE A 260 -15.03 15.16 16.55
C PHE A 260 -14.83 14.59 17.95
N ARG A 261 -14.51 15.43 18.95
CA ARG A 261 -14.44 15.03 20.36
C ARG A 261 -15.79 14.51 20.83
N VAL A 262 -16.83 15.30 20.63
CA VAL A 262 -18.20 14.97 21.06
C VAL A 262 -18.73 13.75 20.30
N TYR A 263 -18.43 13.63 19.00
CA TYR A 263 -18.80 12.44 18.23
C TYR A 263 -18.07 11.16 18.65
N ASN A 264 -16.85 11.27 19.18
CA ASN A 264 -16.20 10.12 19.81
C ASN A 264 -16.99 9.65 21.04
N GLU A 265 -17.59 10.57 21.81
CA GLU A 265 -18.44 10.21 22.94
C GLU A 265 -19.74 9.56 22.49
N PHE A 266 -20.39 10.08 21.44
CA PHE A 266 -21.58 9.46 20.84
C PHE A 266 -21.31 8.06 20.30
N LEU A 267 -20.18 7.87 19.61
CA LEU A 267 -19.77 6.57 19.11
C LEU A 267 -19.58 5.57 20.25
N ASN A 268 -18.87 5.98 21.31
CA ASN A 268 -18.64 5.12 22.48
C ASN A 268 -19.93 4.80 23.25
N ALA A 269 -20.94 5.67 23.18
CA ALA A 269 -22.27 5.45 23.74
C ALA A 269 -23.21 4.63 22.82
N GLY A 270 -22.76 4.24 21.62
CA GLY A 270 -23.58 3.51 20.65
C GLY A 270 -24.69 4.35 20.01
N LEU A 271 -24.56 5.68 20.05
CA LEU A 271 -25.52 6.63 19.46
C LEU A 271 -25.25 6.90 17.98
N CYS A 272 -24.11 6.43 17.45
CA CYS A 272 -23.75 6.54 16.05
C CYS A 272 -24.08 5.26 15.29
N LYS A 273 -24.63 5.40 14.09
CA LYS A 273 -24.89 4.30 13.16
C LYS A 273 -24.40 4.70 11.78
N GLU A 274 -23.68 3.83 11.11
CA GLU A 274 -23.17 4.10 9.77
C GLU A 274 -24.32 4.25 8.77
N LEU A 275 -24.23 5.27 7.90
CA LEU A 275 -25.19 5.51 6.82
C LEU A 275 -24.98 4.51 5.68
N THR A 276 -26.04 3.80 5.29
CA THR A 276 -26.04 2.83 4.20
C THR A 276 -26.87 3.30 2.99
N ARG A 277 -26.73 2.62 1.85
CA ARG A 277 -27.54 2.90 0.65
C ARG A 277 -29.01 2.53 0.86
N GLU A 278 -29.25 1.49 1.66
CA GLU A 278 -30.56 1.03 2.08
C GLU A 278 -31.27 2.10 2.92
N ASP A 279 -30.54 2.78 3.80
CA ASP A 279 -31.09 3.91 4.57
C ASP A 279 -31.58 5.02 3.66
N ILE A 280 -30.79 5.42 2.65
CA ILE A 280 -31.18 6.45 1.66
C ILE A 280 -32.41 5.99 0.87
N SER A 281 -32.42 4.74 0.43
CA SER A 281 -33.52 4.17 -0.37
C SER A 281 -34.81 4.08 0.44
N LEU A 282 -34.73 3.66 1.71
CA LEU A 282 -35.86 3.63 2.63
C LEU A 282 -36.38 5.04 2.92
N TYR A 283 -35.46 5.99 3.07
CA TYR A 283 -35.78 7.39 3.32
C TYR A 283 -36.54 8.00 2.13
N LEU A 284 -36.09 7.72 0.89
CA LEU A 284 -36.78 8.08 -0.35
C LEU A 284 -38.20 7.49 -0.44
N ARG A 285 -38.34 6.18 -0.21
CA ARG A 285 -39.66 5.52 -0.26
C ARG A 285 -40.66 6.15 0.72
N LYS A 286 -40.23 6.42 1.96
CA LYS A 286 -41.08 7.07 2.97
C LYS A 286 -41.54 8.47 2.53
N SER A 287 -40.65 9.25 1.89
CA SER A 287 -41.02 10.56 1.37
C SER A 287 -41.98 10.48 0.17
N GLU A 288 -41.81 9.50 -0.72
CA GLU A 288 -42.71 9.28 -1.86
C GLU A 288 -44.09 8.75 -1.43
N GLU A 289 -44.15 7.90 -0.39
CA GLU A 289 -45.42 7.46 0.20
C GLU A 289 -46.17 8.62 0.84
N SER A 290 -45.43 9.51 1.52
CA SER A 290 -46.01 10.73 2.10
C SER A 290 -46.54 11.67 1.02
N SER A 291 -45.83 11.86 -0.10
CA SER A 291 -46.29 12.72 -1.20
C SER A 291 -47.56 12.19 -1.87
N LYS A 292 -47.69 10.86 -2.02
CA LYS A 292 -48.91 10.22 -2.51
C LYS A 292 -50.11 10.46 -1.59
N PHE A 293 -49.88 10.52 -0.28
CA PHE A 293 -50.94 10.83 0.70
C PHE A 293 -51.40 12.29 0.59
N TYR A 294 -50.47 13.24 0.43
CA TYR A 294 -50.80 14.67 0.25
C TYR A 294 -51.50 14.95 -1.09
N ASN A 295 -51.06 14.31 -2.19
CA ASN A 295 -51.73 14.43 -3.48
C ASN A 295 -53.12 13.76 -3.51
N LYS A 296 -53.38 12.76 -2.66
CA LYS A 296 -54.72 12.17 -2.51
C LYS A 296 -55.67 13.06 -1.71
N ASN A 297 -55.19 13.78 -0.70
CA ASN A 297 -56.03 14.65 0.11
C ASN A 297 -56.43 15.95 -0.61
N ASP A 298 -55.69 16.38 -1.64
CA ASP A 298 -56.11 17.49 -2.53
C ASP A 298 -57.16 17.04 -3.57
N MET A 299 -57.35 15.73 -3.74
CA MET A 299 -58.38 15.13 -4.61
C MET A 299 -59.63 14.69 -3.82
N PHE A 300 -59.65 14.81 -2.49
CA PHE A 300 -60.72 14.38 -1.60
C PHE A 300 -61.52 15.53 -0.96
N SER A 301 -61.37 16.77 -1.46
CA SER A 301 -62.24 17.91 -1.09
C SER A 301 -63.54 17.98 -1.91
N GLN A 302 -63.82 16.98 -2.75
CA GLN A 302 -65.11 16.80 -3.43
C GLN A 302 -65.48 15.31 -3.44
N ILE A 303 -66.28 14.88 -2.46
CA ILE A 303 -67.38 13.90 -2.56
C ILE A 303 -67.88 13.70 -1.11
N ASP A 304 -69.08 14.22 -0.88
CA ASP A 304 -69.92 13.95 0.29
C ASP A 304 -70.53 12.54 0.26
N ASP A 305 -70.92 12.11 1.45
CA ASP A 305 -71.98 11.15 1.77
C ASP A 305 -71.89 9.70 1.25
N LYS A 306 -71.55 8.80 2.18
CA LYS A 306 -72.52 7.79 2.68
C LYS A 306 -71.95 6.95 3.83
N GLU A 307 -72.75 6.87 4.89
CA GLU A 307 -72.66 5.86 5.95
C GLU A 307 -72.52 4.43 5.41
N LYS A 308 -71.79 3.56 6.12
CA LYS A 308 -72.39 2.52 6.97
C LYS A 308 -71.35 1.55 7.53
N ASN A 309 -71.63 1.13 8.77
CA ASN A 309 -71.09 -0.03 9.48
C ASN A 309 -70.84 -1.24 8.57
N ILE A 310 -69.82 -2.04 8.90
CA ILE A 310 -69.93 -3.51 9.04
C ILE A 310 -68.65 -4.07 9.69
N ASP A 311 -68.92 -4.93 10.66
CA ASP A 311 -68.07 -5.77 11.49
C ASP A 311 -67.67 -7.04 10.71
N ILE A 312 -66.37 -7.37 10.61
CA ILE A 312 -65.90 -8.69 10.14
C ILE A 312 -64.62 -9.14 10.86
N LYS A 313 -64.83 -10.17 11.69
CA LYS A 313 -64.02 -11.35 12.02
C LYS A 313 -62.70 -11.57 11.26
N GLU A 314 -61.65 -11.90 12.02
CA GLU A 314 -60.56 -12.74 11.53
C GLU A 314 -60.60 -14.13 12.20
N ASP A 315 -60.83 -15.13 11.37
CA ASP A 315 -60.81 -16.55 11.67
C ASP A 315 -59.35 -17.04 11.83
N MET A 316 -59.05 -17.61 13.00
CA MET A 316 -57.87 -18.46 13.18
C MET A 316 -58.17 -19.86 12.64
N ILE A 317 -57.57 -20.20 11.50
CA ILE A 317 -57.41 -21.57 11.02
C ILE A 317 -56.14 -22.16 11.68
N ILE A 318 -56.32 -23.09 12.62
CA ILE A 318 -55.29 -24.06 13.00
C ILE A 318 -55.80 -25.45 12.66
N ASN A 319 -55.14 -26.06 11.68
CA ASN A 319 -55.29 -27.48 11.34
C ASN A 319 -54.89 -28.36 12.53
N LYS A 320 -55.86 -29.16 12.99
CA LYS A 320 -55.64 -30.38 13.76
C LYS A 320 -55.35 -31.52 12.80
N ASN A 321 -54.22 -32.19 13.00
CA ASN A 321 -54.14 -33.65 13.16
C ASN A 321 -52.70 -34.05 13.42
N ASP A 322 -52.44 -34.59 14.61
CA ASP A 322 -52.05 -36.01 14.74
C ASP A 322 -52.11 -36.41 16.23
N ASN A 323 -53.07 -37.28 16.53
CA ASN A 323 -53.27 -37.91 17.83
C ASN A 323 -52.29 -39.08 17.97
N LEU A 324 -51.34 -38.95 18.89
CA LEU A 324 -50.69 -40.09 19.52
C LEU A 324 -51.19 -40.21 20.96
N LYS A 325 -51.90 -41.30 21.22
CA LYS A 325 -52.41 -41.74 22.51
C LYS A 325 -51.28 -41.78 23.55
N ILE A 326 -51.40 -40.95 24.57
CA ILE A 326 -50.81 -41.21 25.89
C ILE A 326 -51.95 -41.04 26.89
N ASP A 327 -52.67 -42.15 27.10
CA ASP A 327 -53.53 -42.29 28.27
C ASP A 327 -52.65 -42.44 29.52
N GLU A 328 -53.11 -41.80 30.59
CA GLU A 328 -52.65 -41.91 31.97
C GLU A 328 -51.21 -41.44 32.28
N ILE A 329 -51.07 -40.15 32.62
CA ILE A 329 -50.35 -39.56 33.79
C ILE A 329 -50.35 -38.03 33.57
N ASN A 330 -51.49 -37.36 33.81
CA ASN A 330 -51.49 -35.87 33.80
C ASN A 330 -52.47 -35.21 34.77
N LYS A 331 -52.82 -35.87 35.87
CA LYS A 331 -53.71 -35.31 36.92
C LYS A 331 -53.00 -34.58 38.07
N ASN A 332 -51.72 -34.22 37.91
CA ASN A 332 -50.90 -33.78 39.04
C ASN A 332 -49.94 -32.61 38.77
N SER A 333 -50.03 -31.95 37.63
CA SER A 333 -49.43 -30.64 37.42
C SER A 333 -50.39 -29.55 37.91
N SER A 334 -50.71 -29.55 39.20
CA SER A 334 -51.36 -28.38 39.80
C SER A 334 -50.50 -27.16 39.50
N GLU A 335 -51.10 -26.02 39.19
CA GLU A 335 -50.37 -24.76 38.96
C GLU A 335 -49.43 -24.45 40.15
N SER A 336 -49.79 -24.91 41.35
CA SER A 336 -48.94 -24.86 42.56
C SER A 336 -47.65 -25.68 42.42
N GLY A 337 -47.67 -26.86 41.79
CA GLY A 337 -46.51 -27.70 41.56
C GLY A 337 -45.50 -27.07 40.59
N ILE A 338 -45.99 -26.47 39.50
CA ILE A 338 -45.14 -25.76 38.53
C ILE A 338 -44.52 -24.51 39.17
N ARG A 339 -45.28 -23.76 39.98
CA ARG A 339 -44.76 -22.60 40.74
C ARG A 339 -43.65 -23.01 41.71
N LYS A 340 -43.85 -24.08 42.50
CA LYS A 340 -42.85 -24.60 43.44
C LYS A 340 -41.58 -25.07 42.70
N PHE A 341 -41.76 -25.74 41.57
CA PHE A 341 -40.64 -26.19 40.74
C PHE A 341 -39.84 -25.03 40.13
N ARG A 342 -40.51 -24.00 39.60
CA ARG A 342 -39.85 -22.77 39.10
C ARG A 342 -39.05 -22.09 40.20
N GLN A 343 -39.61 -21.97 41.40
CA GLN A 343 -38.92 -21.35 42.54
C GLN A 343 -37.67 -22.15 42.94
N ASN A 344 -37.78 -23.49 43.01
CA ASN A 344 -36.64 -24.37 43.29
C ASN A 344 -35.52 -24.19 42.24
N ILE A 345 -35.84 -24.12 40.94
CA ILE A 345 -34.81 -23.88 39.91
C ILE A 345 -34.20 -22.49 40.06
N LYS A 346 -35.01 -21.46 40.32
CA LYS A 346 -34.52 -20.07 40.49
C LYS A 346 -33.52 -19.95 41.64
N GLU A 347 -33.76 -20.63 42.75
CA GLU A 347 -32.83 -20.67 43.88
C GLU A 347 -31.52 -21.38 43.53
N GLN A 348 -31.60 -22.51 42.81
CA GLN A 348 -30.41 -23.23 42.34
C GLN A 348 -29.62 -22.41 41.32
N LEU A 349 -30.28 -21.72 40.39
CA LEU A 349 -29.64 -20.80 39.45
C LEU A 349 -28.84 -19.72 40.20
N LYS A 350 -29.42 -19.13 41.24
CA LYS A 350 -28.77 -18.07 42.04
C LYS A 350 -27.53 -18.60 42.75
N LYS A 351 -27.58 -19.82 43.29
CA LYS A 351 -26.44 -20.49 43.92
C LYS A 351 -25.33 -20.75 42.89
N LEU A 352 -25.66 -21.37 41.76
CA LEU A 352 -24.67 -21.72 40.73
C LEU A 352 -24.01 -20.50 40.08
N VAL A 353 -24.77 -19.44 39.75
CA VAL A 353 -24.21 -18.19 39.19
C VAL A 353 -23.18 -17.55 40.14
N ARG A 354 -23.39 -17.65 41.46
CA ARG A 354 -22.45 -17.12 42.45
C ARG A 354 -21.13 -17.89 42.46
N LEU A 355 -21.20 -19.22 42.36
CA LEU A 355 -20.05 -20.13 42.37
C LEU A 355 -19.20 -20.06 41.10
N ILE A 356 -19.80 -19.68 39.96
CA ILE A 356 -19.06 -19.52 38.71
C ILE A 356 -18.03 -18.40 38.82
N GLU A 357 -16.80 -18.68 38.42
CA GLU A 357 -15.72 -17.69 38.38
C GLU A 357 -15.81 -16.85 37.09
N ALA A 358 -16.47 -15.70 37.16
CA ALA A 358 -16.67 -14.74 36.07
C ALA A 358 -16.73 -13.30 36.59
N THR A 359 -16.63 -12.30 35.71
CA THR A 359 -16.79 -10.89 36.12
C THR A 359 -18.21 -10.60 36.61
N ASN A 360 -18.39 -9.56 37.43
CA ASN A 360 -19.73 -9.18 37.92
C ASN A 360 -20.73 -8.93 36.78
N GLU A 361 -20.27 -8.28 35.70
CA GLU A 361 -21.05 -8.05 34.49
C GLU A 361 -21.45 -9.37 33.81
N GLN A 362 -20.51 -10.31 33.66
CA GLN A 362 -20.81 -11.63 33.10
C GLN A 362 -21.80 -12.41 33.99
N LYS A 363 -21.67 -12.34 35.32
CA LYS A 363 -22.61 -12.97 36.26
C LYS A 363 -24.02 -12.38 36.15
N GLU A 364 -24.12 -11.06 35.99
CA GLU A 364 -25.40 -10.37 35.79
C GLU A 364 -26.07 -10.80 34.48
N ILE A 365 -25.30 -10.83 33.38
CA ILE A 365 -25.78 -11.34 32.08
C ILE A 365 -26.23 -12.80 32.21
N LEU A 366 -25.43 -13.64 32.87
CA LEU A 366 -25.73 -15.06 33.10
C LEU A 366 -27.06 -15.22 33.83
N TRP A 367 -27.24 -14.48 34.92
CA TRP A 367 -28.45 -14.50 35.75
C TRP A 367 -29.68 -14.09 34.97
N ARG A 368 -29.63 -12.90 34.33
CA ARG A 368 -30.76 -12.33 33.59
C ARG A 368 -31.20 -13.24 32.44
N LYS A 369 -30.24 -13.76 31.66
CA LYS A 369 -30.53 -14.66 30.54
C LYS A 369 -31.02 -16.03 31.04
N SER A 370 -30.49 -16.54 32.15
CA SER A 370 -30.93 -17.80 32.74
C SER A 370 -32.38 -17.72 33.24
N LEU A 371 -32.77 -16.61 33.86
CA LEU A 371 -34.17 -16.40 34.27
C LEU A 371 -35.12 -16.37 33.07
N LYS A 372 -34.76 -15.69 31.98
CA LYS A 372 -35.57 -15.67 30.76
C LYS A 372 -35.80 -17.08 30.21
N ARG A 373 -34.76 -17.93 30.21
CA ARG A 373 -34.86 -19.32 29.75
C ARG A 373 -35.62 -20.22 30.70
N LEU A 374 -35.52 -19.96 32.01
CA LEU A 374 -36.37 -20.64 32.99
C LEU A 374 -37.84 -20.37 32.71
N ASP A 375 -38.20 -19.11 32.44
CA ASP A 375 -39.58 -18.74 32.17
C ASP A 375 -40.10 -19.34 30.86
N GLU A 376 -39.27 -19.36 29.82
CA GLU A 376 -39.58 -20.03 28.56
C GLU A 376 -39.72 -21.55 28.74
N PHE A 377 -38.78 -22.18 29.45
CA PHE A 377 -38.83 -23.61 29.78
C PHE A 377 -40.11 -23.97 30.54
N VAL A 378 -40.50 -23.19 31.55
CA VAL A 378 -41.75 -23.38 32.31
C VAL A 378 -42.99 -23.18 31.43
N SER A 379 -42.97 -22.20 30.54
CA SER A 379 -44.06 -21.97 29.59
C SER A 379 -44.27 -23.17 28.66
N ARG A 380 -43.18 -23.76 28.17
CA ARG A 380 -43.21 -24.96 27.32
C ARG A 380 -43.75 -26.19 28.06
N VAL A 381 -43.39 -26.33 29.33
CA VAL A 381 -43.96 -27.36 30.21
C VAL A 381 -45.46 -27.16 30.39
N LYS A 382 -45.91 -25.92 30.62
CA LYS A 382 -47.35 -25.59 30.74
C LYS A 382 -48.12 -25.91 29.46
N ARG A 383 -47.49 -25.77 28.29
CA ARG A 383 -48.04 -26.14 26.98
C ARG A 383 -47.99 -27.64 26.66
N ASN A 384 -47.54 -28.47 27.61
CA ASN A 384 -47.35 -29.91 27.43
C ASN A 384 -46.40 -30.28 26.27
N GLU A 385 -45.45 -29.41 25.90
CA GLU A 385 -44.46 -29.73 24.86
C GLU A 385 -43.54 -30.89 25.28
N PHE A 386 -43.38 -31.12 26.58
CA PHE A 386 -42.70 -32.28 27.15
C PHE A 386 -43.08 -32.50 28.61
N LEU A 387 -43.01 -33.74 29.07
CA LEU A 387 -43.28 -34.12 30.46
C LEU A 387 -42.04 -33.92 31.35
N LEU A 388 -42.26 -33.23 32.48
CA LEU A 388 -41.28 -33.11 33.55
C LEU A 388 -41.48 -34.26 34.55
N HIS A 389 -40.60 -35.26 34.51
CA HIS A 389 -40.61 -36.30 35.53
C HIS A 389 -40.30 -35.70 36.92
N ARG A 390 -41.12 -36.02 37.92
CA ARG A 390 -40.98 -35.57 39.33
C ARG A 390 -39.59 -35.83 39.93
N ASN A 391 -38.85 -36.82 39.41
CA ASN A 391 -37.52 -37.19 39.90
C ASN A 391 -36.36 -36.36 39.30
N LYS A 392 -36.62 -35.44 38.35
CA LYS A 392 -35.55 -34.59 37.83
C LYS A 392 -35.15 -33.54 38.85
N LYS A 393 -33.94 -33.70 39.41
CA LYS A 393 -33.34 -32.77 40.38
C LYS A 393 -33.30 -31.36 39.79
N ALA A 394 -33.95 -30.39 40.45
CA ALA A 394 -33.98 -28.98 40.03
C ALA A 394 -32.57 -28.40 39.78
N LYS A 395 -31.56 -28.93 40.48
CA LYS A 395 -30.13 -28.63 40.29
C LYS A 395 -29.63 -28.94 38.87
N VAL A 396 -30.04 -30.07 38.27
CA VAL A 396 -29.67 -30.46 36.89
C VAL A 396 -30.27 -29.49 35.88
N VAL A 397 -31.55 -29.14 36.06
CA VAL A 397 -32.23 -28.19 35.16
C VAL A 397 -31.63 -26.79 35.27
N ALA A 398 -31.34 -26.32 36.49
CA ALA A 398 -30.65 -25.05 36.72
C ALA A 398 -29.27 -25.00 36.06
N ALA A 399 -28.44 -26.02 36.28
CA ALA A 399 -27.13 -26.13 35.65
C ALA A 399 -27.23 -26.19 34.12
N THR A 400 -28.22 -26.91 33.59
CA THR A 400 -28.48 -26.99 32.14
C THR A 400 -28.94 -25.66 31.54
N ILE A 401 -29.77 -24.89 32.25
CA ILE A 401 -30.17 -23.54 31.84
C ILE A 401 -28.93 -22.64 31.76
N ILE A 402 -28.08 -22.65 32.79
CA ILE A 402 -26.82 -21.89 32.79
C ILE A 402 -25.92 -22.32 31.64
N TYR A 403 -25.70 -23.63 31.48
CA TYR A 403 -24.93 -24.18 30.37
C TYR A 403 -25.48 -23.70 29.03
N SER A 404 -26.80 -23.77 28.85
CA SER A 404 -27.44 -23.30 27.64
C SER A 404 -27.08 -21.84 27.38
N VAL A 405 -27.12 -20.96 28.41
CA VAL A 405 -26.79 -19.53 28.27
C VAL A 405 -25.34 -19.35 27.86
N ILE A 406 -24.43 -20.05 28.54
CA ILE A 406 -22.99 -20.01 28.27
C ILE A 406 -22.70 -20.41 26.83
N VAL A 407 -23.27 -21.54 26.38
CA VAL A 407 -22.95 -22.05 25.05
C VAL A 407 -23.58 -21.26 23.92
N SER A 408 -24.63 -20.47 24.15
CA SER A 408 -25.40 -19.77 23.10
C SER A 408 -25.31 -18.24 23.17
N TYR A 409 -24.41 -17.69 23.99
CA TYR A 409 -24.18 -16.26 24.07
C TYR A 409 -22.69 -15.94 23.94
N GLU A 410 -22.32 -15.16 22.93
CA GLU A 410 -20.93 -14.72 22.75
C GLU A 410 -20.54 -13.68 23.82
N GLY A 411 -19.32 -13.80 24.37
CA GLY A 411 -18.77 -12.87 25.38
C GLY A 411 -18.82 -13.36 26.84
N LEU A 412 -19.43 -14.52 27.11
CA LEU A 412 -19.31 -15.19 28.41
C LEU A 412 -18.02 -16.03 28.47
N LYS A 413 -17.46 -16.18 29.68
CA LYS A 413 -16.33 -17.10 29.91
C LYS A 413 -16.77 -18.50 29.45
N ASN A 414 -15.90 -19.15 28.67
CA ASN A 414 -16.17 -20.47 28.15
C ASN A 414 -15.98 -21.48 29.29
N ILE A 415 -17.07 -21.92 29.91
CA ILE A 415 -17.06 -22.92 30.99
C ILE A 415 -17.50 -24.23 30.35
N SER A 416 -16.69 -25.28 30.53
CA SER A 416 -17.00 -26.59 29.96
C SER A 416 -18.23 -27.20 30.64
N GLN A 417 -18.79 -28.24 30.01
CA GLN A 417 -19.90 -28.96 30.63
C GLN A 417 -19.42 -29.68 31.89
N GLU A 418 -18.19 -30.19 31.87
CA GLU A 418 -17.54 -30.88 32.97
C GLU A 418 -17.35 -29.95 34.16
N ASP A 419 -16.78 -28.75 33.94
CA ASP A 419 -16.58 -27.74 35.00
C ASP A 419 -17.90 -27.34 35.64
N LEU A 420 -18.95 -27.15 34.83
CA LEU A 420 -20.25 -26.76 35.35
C LEU A 420 -20.94 -27.92 36.09
N ALA A 421 -20.72 -29.17 35.67
CA ALA A 421 -21.19 -30.35 36.38
C ALA A 421 -20.47 -30.48 37.73
N GLU A 422 -19.17 -30.22 37.79
CA GLU A 422 -18.37 -30.21 39.02
C GLU A 422 -18.83 -29.10 39.98
N ILE A 423 -18.99 -27.86 39.50
CA ILE A 423 -19.55 -26.73 40.27
C ILE A 423 -20.94 -27.06 40.82
N ALA A 424 -21.72 -27.83 40.06
CA ALA A 424 -23.07 -28.25 40.45
C ALA A 424 -23.11 -29.58 41.22
N GLU A 425 -21.99 -30.24 41.49
CA GLU A 425 -21.90 -31.58 42.09
C GLU A 425 -22.87 -32.58 41.39
N LEU A 426 -22.81 -32.62 40.06
CA LEU A 426 -23.62 -33.48 39.20
C LEU A 426 -22.72 -34.47 38.44
N GLY A 427 -23.29 -35.61 38.01
CA GLY A 427 -22.60 -36.49 37.08
C GLY A 427 -22.36 -35.79 35.72
N HIS A 428 -21.19 -36.02 35.11
CA HIS A 428 -20.73 -35.31 33.91
C HIS A 428 -21.71 -35.37 32.72
N THR A 429 -22.52 -36.43 32.58
CA THR A 429 -23.48 -36.60 31.47
C THR A 429 -24.81 -35.88 31.70
N SER A 430 -25.18 -35.59 32.96
CA SER A 430 -26.53 -35.13 33.33
C SER A 430 -26.91 -33.80 32.67
N ILE A 431 -25.96 -32.87 32.57
CA ILE A 431 -26.16 -31.56 31.92
C ILE A 431 -26.31 -31.74 30.41
N GLY A 432 -25.45 -32.54 29.79
CA GLY A 432 -25.43 -32.77 28.34
C GLY A 432 -26.71 -33.43 27.83
N GLU A 433 -27.13 -34.51 28.47
CA GLU A 433 -28.39 -35.22 28.13
C GLU A 433 -29.61 -34.29 28.26
N THR A 434 -29.67 -33.52 29.36
CA THR A 434 -30.75 -32.56 29.59
C THR A 434 -30.72 -31.41 28.58
N TYR A 435 -29.53 -30.92 28.21
CA TYR A 435 -29.36 -29.88 27.20
C TYR A 435 -29.82 -30.39 25.83
N LEU A 436 -29.34 -31.57 25.41
CA LEU A 436 -29.73 -32.20 24.15
C LEU A 436 -31.24 -32.40 24.06
N LYS A 437 -31.88 -32.87 25.15
CA LYS A 437 -33.30 -33.21 25.18
C LYS A 437 -34.23 -31.99 25.17
N TYR A 438 -33.90 -30.92 25.89
CA TYR A 438 -34.86 -29.82 26.09
C TYR A 438 -34.43 -28.45 25.57
N PHE A 439 -33.13 -28.19 25.46
CA PHE A 439 -32.61 -26.83 25.25
C PHE A 439 -31.90 -26.66 23.91
N LYS A 440 -31.31 -27.70 23.32
CA LYS A 440 -30.45 -27.60 22.13
C LYS A 440 -31.17 -27.03 20.91
N SER A 441 -32.42 -27.39 20.66
CA SER A 441 -33.18 -26.92 19.50
C SER A 441 -33.56 -25.44 19.58
N TYR A 442 -33.69 -24.89 20.79
CA TYR A 442 -34.10 -23.50 21.02
C TYR A 442 -32.91 -22.59 21.33
N TYR A 443 -31.87 -23.16 21.93
CA TYR A 443 -30.64 -22.47 22.31
C TYR A 443 -29.42 -23.24 21.80
N PRO A 444 -29.27 -23.34 20.47
CA PRO A 444 -28.10 -23.99 19.88
C PRO A 444 -26.82 -23.27 20.32
N ARG A 445 -25.71 -24.01 20.40
CA ARG A 445 -24.40 -23.43 20.75
C ARG A 445 -24.06 -22.29 19.79
N ALA A 446 -23.76 -21.08 20.25
CA ALA A 446 -23.45 -19.89 19.44
C ALA A 446 -22.41 -20.15 18.35
N LYS A 447 -21.46 -21.06 18.61
CA LYS A 447 -20.48 -21.51 17.63
C LYS A 447 -20.84 -22.89 17.10
N PHE A 448 -20.83 -23.01 15.78
CA PHE A 448 -20.96 -24.29 15.10
C PHE A 448 -19.76 -25.21 15.42
N PRO A 449 -19.98 -26.47 15.84
CA PRO A 449 -18.91 -27.36 16.25
C PRO A 449 -18.26 -28.07 15.04
N PHE A 450 -17.40 -27.36 14.31
CA PHE A 450 -16.71 -27.91 13.12
C PHE A 450 -15.94 -29.21 13.39
N TYR A 451 -15.43 -29.42 14.61
CA TYR A 451 -14.70 -30.63 15.00
C TYR A 451 -15.59 -31.87 15.14
N SER A 452 -16.91 -31.70 15.28
CA SER A 452 -17.85 -32.82 15.42
C SER A 452 -18.29 -33.40 14.07
N TYR A 453 -17.91 -32.77 12.95
CA TYR A 453 -18.33 -33.18 11.61
C TYR A 453 -17.15 -33.21 10.64
N SER A 454 -17.12 -34.20 9.76
CA SER A 454 -16.10 -34.28 8.71
C SER A 454 -16.48 -33.38 7.53
N PHE A 455 -15.98 -32.15 7.50
CA PHE A 455 -16.21 -31.23 6.37
C PHE A 455 -15.46 -31.64 5.10
N LYS A 456 -14.72 -32.74 5.10
CA LYS A 456 -13.87 -33.15 3.97
C LYS A 456 -14.69 -33.43 2.70
N ARG A 457 -15.82 -34.15 2.80
CA ARG A 457 -16.66 -34.47 1.63
C ARG A 457 -17.45 -33.24 1.18
N ILE A 458 -18.05 -32.52 2.13
CA ILE A 458 -18.73 -31.23 1.90
C ILE A 458 -17.82 -30.27 1.12
N ASN A 459 -16.59 -30.05 1.60
CA ASN A 459 -15.66 -29.13 0.94
C ASN A 459 -15.36 -29.56 -0.49
N LYS A 460 -15.14 -30.85 -0.74
CA LYS A 460 -14.88 -31.37 -2.09
C LYS A 460 -16.06 -31.13 -3.03
N GLU A 461 -17.24 -31.65 -2.69
CA GLU A 461 -18.40 -31.62 -3.58
C GLU A 461 -18.93 -30.19 -3.79
N ILE A 462 -18.94 -29.36 -2.74
CA ILE A 462 -19.35 -27.96 -2.87
C ILE A 462 -18.30 -27.13 -3.61
N SER A 463 -17.00 -27.37 -3.41
CA SER A 463 -15.96 -26.72 -4.22
C SER A 463 -16.07 -27.08 -5.70
N LEU A 464 -16.41 -28.33 -6.04
CA LEU A 464 -16.64 -28.74 -7.43
C LEU A 464 -17.84 -28.02 -8.04
N LEU A 465 -18.96 -27.93 -7.32
CA LEU A 465 -20.12 -27.16 -7.74
C LEU A 465 -19.76 -25.69 -8.01
N ILE A 466 -19.10 -25.04 -7.04
CA ILE A 466 -18.67 -23.63 -7.17
C ILE A 466 -17.72 -23.47 -8.37
N PHE A 467 -16.76 -24.39 -8.53
CA PHE A 467 -15.79 -24.36 -9.62
C PHE A 467 -16.48 -24.46 -10.98
N ASN A 468 -17.47 -25.35 -11.13
CA ASN A 468 -18.23 -25.52 -12.37
C ASN A 468 -18.99 -24.24 -12.73
N ILE A 469 -19.58 -23.58 -11.74
CA ILE A 469 -20.29 -22.32 -11.94
C ILE A 469 -19.33 -21.20 -12.35
N ILE A 470 -18.18 -21.06 -11.68
CA ILE A 470 -17.15 -20.06 -12.03
C ILE A 470 -16.59 -20.30 -13.43
N LYS A 471 -16.36 -21.57 -13.79
CA LYS A 471 -15.88 -21.95 -15.13
C LYS A 471 -16.90 -21.57 -16.21
N ALA A 472 -18.20 -21.67 -15.92
CA ALA A 472 -19.26 -21.30 -16.84
C ALA A 472 -19.50 -19.78 -16.94
N SER A 473 -19.17 -19.02 -15.90
CA SER A 473 -19.35 -17.56 -15.87
C SER A 473 -18.26 -16.89 -15.04
N THR A 474 -17.36 -16.22 -15.75
CA THR A 474 -16.12 -15.65 -15.20
C THR A 474 -16.33 -14.44 -14.27
N GLU A 475 -17.55 -13.89 -14.19
CA GLU A 475 -17.84 -12.62 -13.47
C GLU A 475 -18.83 -12.73 -12.31
N ILE A 476 -19.20 -13.94 -11.86
CA ILE A 476 -20.23 -14.08 -10.80
C ILE A 476 -19.73 -13.54 -9.45
N LYS A 477 -20.53 -12.69 -8.81
CA LYS A 477 -20.23 -12.15 -7.47
C LYS A 477 -20.39 -13.21 -6.38
N THR A 478 -19.65 -13.05 -5.29
CA THR A 478 -19.67 -14.03 -4.17
C THR A 478 -21.02 -14.10 -3.49
N THR A 479 -21.71 -12.96 -3.37
CA THR A 479 -23.09 -12.88 -2.85
C THR A 479 -24.08 -13.65 -3.73
N GLU A 480 -23.96 -13.57 -5.05
CA GLU A 480 -24.82 -14.28 -6.00
C GLU A 480 -24.59 -15.80 -5.90
N LEU A 481 -23.34 -16.26 -5.85
CA LEU A 481 -23.02 -17.67 -5.63
C LEU A 481 -23.54 -18.18 -4.28
N LEU A 482 -23.44 -17.37 -3.23
CA LEU A 482 -23.97 -17.75 -1.91
C LEU A 482 -25.50 -17.91 -1.95
N ILE A 483 -26.22 -17.02 -2.66
CA ILE A 483 -27.67 -17.13 -2.85
C ILE A 483 -28.01 -18.39 -3.64
N ILE A 484 -27.27 -18.71 -4.70
CA ILE A 484 -27.46 -19.96 -5.47
C ILE A 484 -27.26 -21.18 -4.56
N LEU A 485 -26.21 -21.20 -3.73
CA LEU A 485 -25.97 -22.29 -2.78
C LEU A 485 -27.09 -22.42 -1.76
N LYS A 486 -27.57 -21.30 -1.18
CA LYS A 486 -28.71 -21.31 -0.26
C LYS A 486 -29.96 -21.87 -0.93
N ASN A 487 -30.29 -21.39 -2.13
CA ASN A 487 -31.46 -21.84 -2.86
C ASN A 487 -31.38 -23.33 -3.21
N ASN A 488 -30.20 -23.83 -3.59
CA ASN A 488 -30.00 -25.25 -3.85
C ASN A 488 -30.23 -26.09 -2.59
N PHE A 489 -29.74 -25.65 -1.43
CA PHE A 489 -29.96 -26.37 -0.17
C PHE A 489 -31.39 -26.30 0.35
N MET A 490 -32.08 -25.17 0.13
CA MET A 490 -33.50 -25.01 0.50
C MET A 490 -34.43 -25.85 -0.40
N ASN A 491 -34.10 -25.98 -1.69
CA ASN A 491 -34.87 -26.75 -2.66
C ASN A 491 -34.43 -28.23 -2.77
N GLU A 492 -33.63 -28.71 -1.81
CA GLU A 492 -33.11 -30.08 -1.75
C GLU A 492 -32.29 -30.54 -2.97
N ARG A 493 -31.74 -29.58 -3.73
CA ARG A 493 -30.84 -29.83 -4.88
C ARG A 493 -29.40 -29.93 -4.40
N PHE A 494 -29.08 -30.99 -3.69
CA PHE A 494 -27.72 -31.27 -3.22
C PHE A 494 -26.88 -31.94 -4.31
N PRO A 495 -25.54 -31.77 -4.31
CA PRO A 495 -24.67 -32.64 -5.10
C PRO A 495 -24.93 -34.11 -4.76
N GLU A 496 -25.06 -34.96 -5.79
CA GLU A 496 -25.45 -36.38 -5.66
C GLU A 496 -24.56 -37.20 -4.71
N LYS A 497 -23.34 -36.73 -4.44
CA LYS A 497 -22.34 -37.43 -3.62
C LYS A 497 -22.32 -37.02 -2.14
N LEU A 498 -23.17 -36.09 -1.72
CA LEU A 498 -23.37 -35.81 -0.30
C LEU A 498 -24.31 -36.87 0.29
N ASP A 499 -23.94 -37.43 1.44
CA ASP A 499 -24.83 -38.36 2.14
C ASP A 499 -25.85 -37.62 3.04
N GLU A 500 -26.80 -38.35 3.60
CA GLU A 500 -27.82 -37.79 4.48
C GLU A 500 -27.22 -37.08 5.70
N SER A 501 -26.06 -37.53 6.19
CA SER A 501 -25.35 -36.90 7.31
C SER A 501 -24.81 -35.53 6.91
N ASP A 502 -24.15 -35.43 5.76
CA ASP A 502 -23.66 -34.17 5.19
C ASP A 502 -24.82 -33.18 4.97
N ILE A 503 -25.92 -33.64 4.37
CA ILE A 503 -27.12 -32.84 4.11
C ILE A 503 -27.73 -32.33 5.42
N TYR A 504 -27.86 -33.20 6.43
CA TYR A 504 -28.34 -32.82 7.76
C TYR A 504 -27.46 -31.74 8.39
N VAL A 505 -26.14 -31.88 8.29
CA VAL A 505 -25.19 -30.90 8.82
C VAL A 505 -25.34 -29.54 8.14
N LEU A 506 -25.47 -29.52 6.80
CA LEU A 506 -25.66 -28.30 6.03
C LEU A 506 -26.98 -27.60 6.34
N LYS A 507 -28.10 -28.35 6.34
CA LYS A 507 -29.43 -27.83 6.72
C LYS A 507 -29.41 -27.27 8.14
N ARG A 508 -28.76 -27.98 9.07
CA ARG A 508 -28.62 -27.51 10.46
C ARG A 508 -27.77 -26.23 10.54
N MET A 509 -26.69 -26.13 9.77
CA MET A 509 -25.85 -24.93 9.73
C MET A 509 -26.60 -23.73 9.14
N LEU A 510 -27.37 -23.95 8.08
CA LEU A 510 -28.22 -22.91 7.47
C LEU A 510 -29.31 -22.42 8.43
N ASN A 511 -30.04 -23.34 9.07
CA ASN A 511 -31.22 -23.00 9.87
C ASN A 511 -30.87 -22.46 11.28
N LEU A 512 -29.81 -22.98 11.91
CA LEU A 512 -29.47 -22.62 13.30
C LEU A 512 -28.25 -21.70 13.41
N TYR A 513 -27.46 -21.59 12.34
CA TYR A 513 -26.16 -20.91 12.33
C TYR A 513 -25.93 -20.10 11.06
N GLU A 514 -26.95 -19.37 10.61
CA GLU A 514 -26.95 -18.72 9.30
C GLU A 514 -25.71 -17.83 9.07
N ASP A 515 -25.27 -17.05 10.06
CA ASP A 515 -24.07 -16.21 9.93
C ASP A 515 -22.80 -17.04 9.74
N THR A 516 -22.68 -18.16 10.46
CA THR A 516 -21.58 -19.10 10.30
C THR A 516 -21.62 -19.78 8.94
N PHE A 517 -22.82 -20.16 8.48
CA PHE A 517 -23.06 -20.68 7.14
C PHE A 517 -22.62 -19.67 6.07
N ASN A 518 -23.11 -18.43 6.15
CA ASN A 518 -22.80 -17.35 5.23
C ASN A 518 -21.30 -17.09 5.18
N LYS A 519 -20.65 -16.95 6.33
CA LYS A 519 -19.20 -16.71 6.42
C LYS A 519 -18.41 -17.88 5.86
N TYR A 520 -18.72 -19.12 6.25
CA TYR A 520 -18.00 -20.30 5.80
C TYR A 520 -18.08 -20.48 4.29
N PHE A 521 -19.28 -20.40 3.70
CA PHE A 521 -19.45 -20.60 2.26
C PHE A 521 -19.01 -19.39 1.43
N SER A 522 -19.09 -18.17 1.96
CA SER A 522 -18.44 -17.02 1.32
C SER A 522 -16.93 -17.21 1.25
N ASP A 523 -16.31 -17.63 2.35
CA ASP A 523 -14.88 -17.96 2.39
C ASP A 523 -14.53 -19.09 1.40
N LEU A 524 -15.36 -20.14 1.33
CA LEU A 524 -15.15 -21.25 0.40
C LEU A 524 -15.27 -20.82 -1.06
N ILE A 525 -16.22 -19.93 -1.38
CA ILE A 525 -16.36 -19.36 -2.71
C ILE A 525 -15.11 -18.56 -3.08
N GLU A 526 -14.62 -17.68 -2.20
CA GLU A 526 -13.41 -16.90 -2.45
C GLU A 526 -12.17 -17.78 -2.60
N VAL A 527 -12.07 -18.85 -1.80
CA VAL A 527 -11.03 -19.87 -1.94
C VAL A 527 -11.06 -20.48 -3.34
N VAL A 528 -12.22 -20.99 -3.79
CA VAL A 528 -12.34 -21.67 -5.09
C VAL A 528 -12.09 -20.69 -6.24
N LYS A 529 -12.57 -19.45 -6.14
CA LYS A 529 -12.26 -18.36 -7.08
C LYS A 529 -10.76 -18.12 -7.19
N LEU A 530 -10.09 -17.95 -6.05
CA LEU A 530 -8.65 -17.72 -6.04
C LEU A 530 -7.89 -18.92 -6.62
N LEU A 531 -8.28 -20.15 -6.28
CA LEU A 531 -7.67 -21.36 -6.85
C LEU A 531 -7.88 -21.42 -8.37
N TYR A 532 -9.07 -21.10 -8.86
CA TYR A 532 -9.38 -21.02 -10.30
C TYR A 532 -8.49 -19.97 -10.99
N PHE A 533 -8.47 -18.73 -10.50
CA PHE A 533 -7.66 -17.64 -11.10
C PHE A 533 -6.16 -17.92 -11.01
N SER A 534 -5.70 -18.47 -9.88
CA SER A 534 -4.30 -18.82 -9.70
C SER A 534 -3.91 -19.95 -10.64
N ALA A 535 -4.73 -21.00 -10.77
CA ALA A 535 -4.48 -22.09 -11.71
C ALA A 535 -4.43 -21.60 -13.16
N THR A 536 -5.39 -20.77 -13.59
CA THR A 536 -5.38 -20.16 -14.93
C THR A 536 -4.07 -19.39 -15.19
N ASN A 537 -3.69 -18.49 -14.29
CA ASN A 537 -2.48 -17.68 -14.48
C ASN A 537 -1.20 -18.54 -14.42
N HIS A 538 -1.10 -19.48 -13.48
CA HIS A 538 0.07 -20.36 -13.35
C HIS A 538 0.21 -21.29 -14.56
N LYS A 539 -0.89 -21.80 -15.09
CA LYS A 539 -0.90 -22.60 -16.32
C LYS A 539 -0.43 -21.79 -17.53
N LEU A 540 -0.91 -20.55 -17.68
CA LEU A 540 -0.50 -19.66 -18.78
C LEU A 540 1.00 -19.36 -18.79
N ILE A 541 1.62 -19.22 -17.61
CA ILE A 541 3.06 -19.01 -17.48
C ILE A 541 3.84 -20.33 -17.32
N GLU A 542 3.17 -21.48 -17.39
CA GLU A 542 3.75 -22.82 -17.22
C GLU A 542 4.48 -23.01 -15.88
N ALA A 543 4.02 -22.37 -14.80
CA ALA A 543 4.64 -22.45 -13.47
C ALA A 543 3.89 -23.43 -12.56
N THR A 544 4.64 -24.12 -11.70
CA THR A 544 4.05 -24.91 -10.61
C THR A 544 3.38 -24.01 -9.60
N ILE A 545 2.28 -24.44 -9.00
CA ILE A 545 1.62 -23.69 -7.92
C ILE A 545 2.10 -24.13 -6.54
N VAL A 546 2.15 -23.19 -5.59
CA VAL A 546 2.41 -23.45 -4.17
C VAL A 546 1.22 -22.95 -3.36
N ILE A 547 0.65 -23.82 -2.52
CA ILE A 547 -0.58 -23.51 -1.77
C ILE A 547 -0.33 -22.52 -0.63
N TYR A 548 0.83 -22.60 0.02
CA TYR A 548 1.11 -21.81 1.21
C TYR A 548 1.05 -20.28 0.98
N PRO A 549 1.65 -19.71 -0.09
CA PRO A 549 1.46 -18.29 -0.44
C PRO A 549 0.00 -17.89 -0.68
N LEU A 550 -0.84 -18.79 -1.22
CA LEU A 550 -2.28 -18.52 -1.41
C LEU A 550 -2.99 -18.42 -0.07
N VAL A 551 -2.65 -19.28 0.87
CA VAL A 551 -3.20 -19.28 2.24
C VAL A 551 -2.80 -17.99 2.96
N GLU A 552 -1.52 -17.60 2.93
CA GLU A 552 -1.07 -16.33 3.54
C GLU A 552 -1.81 -15.12 2.95
N TYR A 553 -2.17 -15.16 1.66
CA TYR A 553 -2.95 -14.12 1.02
C TYR A 553 -4.41 -14.11 1.48
N LEU A 554 -5.07 -15.28 1.51
CA LEU A 554 -6.45 -15.42 1.97
C LEU A 554 -6.61 -15.00 3.44
N GLU A 555 -5.69 -15.38 4.31
CA GLU A 555 -5.74 -14.99 5.72
C GLU A 555 -5.59 -13.47 5.91
N LYS A 556 -4.77 -12.80 5.09
CA LYS A 556 -4.67 -11.33 5.10
C LYS A 556 -5.97 -10.65 4.69
N LEU A 557 -6.81 -11.32 3.91
CA LEU A 557 -8.17 -10.87 3.56
C LEU A 557 -9.22 -11.28 4.61
N GLY A 558 -8.83 -11.96 5.68
CA GLY A 558 -9.76 -12.47 6.70
C GLY A 558 -10.55 -13.69 6.25
N ILE A 559 -10.09 -14.39 5.20
CA ILE A 559 -10.66 -15.64 4.70
C ILE A 559 -9.89 -16.80 5.32
N ASN A 560 -10.57 -17.63 6.11
CA ASN A 560 -9.92 -18.75 6.81
C ASN A 560 -10.82 -19.98 7.02
N LEU A 561 -12.03 -20.00 6.45
CA LEU A 561 -13.01 -21.08 6.63
C LEU A 561 -13.30 -21.36 8.11
N LEU A 562 -13.15 -20.34 8.97
CA LEU A 562 -13.27 -20.43 10.42
C LEU A 562 -12.31 -21.46 11.04
N GLN A 563 -11.17 -21.71 10.40
CA GLN A 563 -10.13 -22.64 10.82
C GLN A 563 -8.85 -21.92 11.28
N LYS A 564 -8.01 -22.63 12.03
CA LYS A 564 -6.62 -22.22 12.28
C LYS A 564 -5.78 -22.39 11.01
N THR A 565 -4.72 -21.60 10.84
CA THR A 565 -3.85 -21.56 9.66
C THR A 565 -3.42 -22.93 9.14
N LEU A 566 -2.96 -23.85 10.01
CA LEU A 566 -2.54 -25.19 9.60
C LEU A 566 -3.69 -26.04 9.04
N THR A 567 -4.85 -26.01 9.69
CA THR A 567 -6.05 -26.72 9.23
C THR A 567 -6.60 -26.08 7.95
N PHE A 568 -6.58 -24.75 7.88
CA PHE A 568 -6.98 -24.00 6.70
C PHE A 568 -6.10 -24.37 5.50
N TYR A 569 -4.78 -24.33 5.64
CA TYR A 569 -3.82 -24.78 4.63
C TYR A 569 -4.08 -26.22 4.15
N LYS A 570 -4.32 -27.15 5.09
CA LYS A 570 -4.66 -28.53 4.76
C LYS A 570 -5.94 -28.61 3.91
N TYR A 571 -6.98 -27.84 4.25
CA TYR A 571 -8.23 -27.81 3.49
C TYR A 571 -8.04 -27.24 2.09
N ILE A 572 -7.32 -26.12 1.94
CA ILE A 572 -7.03 -25.55 0.61
C ILE A 572 -6.29 -26.55 -0.27
N ARG A 573 -5.31 -27.26 0.30
CA ARG A 573 -4.56 -28.32 -0.40
C ARG A 573 -5.48 -29.46 -0.83
N GLU A 574 -6.33 -29.96 0.05
CA GLU A 574 -7.25 -31.07 -0.27
C GLU A 574 -8.29 -30.67 -1.32
N ILE A 575 -8.78 -29.43 -1.28
CA ILE A 575 -9.68 -28.86 -2.30
C ILE A 575 -8.95 -28.78 -3.65
N TYR A 576 -7.72 -28.24 -3.65
CA TYR A 576 -6.90 -28.15 -4.86
C TYR A 576 -6.67 -29.53 -5.49
N ASP A 577 -6.22 -30.51 -4.70
CA ASP A 577 -5.95 -31.87 -5.16
C ASP A 577 -7.18 -32.51 -5.80
N PHE A 578 -8.33 -32.35 -5.14
CA PHE A 578 -9.57 -32.89 -5.64
C PHE A 578 -10.00 -32.24 -6.95
N LEU A 579 -9.92 -30.90 -7.05
CA LEU A 579 -10.26 -30.20 -8.28
C LEU A 579 -9.26 -30.51 -9.42
N ALA A 580 -7.96 -30.65 -9.10
CA ALA A 580 -6.94 -31.06 -10.06
C ALA A 580 -7.14 -32.49 -10.56
N GLU A 581 -7.61 -33.42 -9.71
CA GLU A 581 -7.99 -34.77 -10.14
C GLU A 581 -9.14 -34.76 -11.16
N LYS A 582 -10.14 -33.89 -10.95
CA LYS A 582 -11.31 -33.75 -11.85
C LYS A 582 -11.00 -32.95 -13.12
N TYR A 583 -10.05 -32.03 -13.05
CA TYR A 583 -9.68 -31.14 -14.15
C TYR A 583 -8.17 -31.14 -14.36
N LYS A 584 -7.61 -32.31 -14.67
CA LYS A 584 -6.17 -32.52 -14.84
C LYS A 584 -5.54 -31.54 -15.82
N ASP A 585 -6.23 -31.27 -16.93
CA ASP A 585 -5.72 -30.36 -17.94
C ASP A 585 -5.80 -28.90 -17.52
N PHE A 586 -6.64 -28.53 -16.56
CA PHE A 586 -6.82 -27.14 -16.13
C PHE A 586 -5.82 -26.71 -15.05
N PHE A 587 -5.58 -27.58 -14.08
CA PHE A 587 -4.72 -27.26 -12.95
C PHE A 587 -3.25 -27.55 -13.27
N PRO A 588 -2.33 -26.59 -13.03
CA PRO A 588 -0.90 -26.87 -13.18
C PRO A 588 -0.44 -27.89 -12.14
N GLU A 589 0.76 -28.45 -12.30
CA GLU A 589 1.35 -29.25 -11.23
C GLU A 589 1.55 -28.39 -9.97
N ARG A 590 1.28 -28.96 -8.80
CA ARG A 590 1.64 -28.33 -7.52
C ARG A 590 2.85 -29.01 -6.90
N LEU A 591 3.56 -28.29 -6.04
CA LEU A 591 4.66 -28.87 -5.27
C LEU A 591 4.17 -30.03 -4.39
N SER A 592 4.95 -31.10 -4.32
CA SER A 592 4.56 -32.33 -3.62
C SER A 592 4.52 -32.17 -2.10
N ARG A 593 3.60 -32.91 -1.46
CA ARG A 593 3.38 -32.89 0.00
C ARG A 593 4.62 -33.30 0.81
N ALA A 594 5.34 -34.32 0.33
CA ALA A 594 6.52 -34.84 1.01
C ALA A 594 7.64 -33.78 1.08
N PHE A 595 7.67 -32.87 0.11
CA PHE A 595 8.59 -31.75 0.10
C PHE A 595 8.18 -30.69 1.12
N GLU A 596 6.90 -30.33 1.20
CA GLU A 596 6.42 -29.28 2.12
C GLU A 596 6.51 -29.68 3.61
N GLU A 597 6.22 -30.94 3.96
CA GLU A 597 6.15 -31.38 5.37
C GLU A 597 7.51 -31.70 6.01
N LYS A 598 8.58 -31.86 5.22
CA LYS A 598 9.92 -32.27 5.70
C LYS A 598 10.97 -31.15 5.77
N MET A 599 10.61 -29.92 5.40
CA MET A 599 11.59 -28.85 5.27
C MET A 599 11.92 -28.19 6.61
N THR A 600 13.22 -27.99 6.84
CA THR A 600 13.69 -27.05 7.86
C THR A 600 13.35 -25.61 7.45
N GLU A 601 13.35 -24.67 8.40
CA GLU A 601 13.07 -23.26 8.10
C GLU A 601 14.05 -22.67 7.06
N GLU A 602 15.32 -23.06 7.13
CA GLU A 602 16.35 -22.65 6.17
C GLU A 602 16.08 -23.18 4.76
N GLN A 603 15.75 -24.47 4.65
CA GLN A 603 15.35 -25.08 3.38
C GLN A 603 14.13 -24.35 2.81
N TYR A 604 13.13 -24.04 3.65
CA TYR A 604 11.93 -23.32 3.23
C TYR A 604 12.24 -21.92 2.71
N ARG A 605 13.12 -21.17 3.38
CA ARG A 605 13.57 -19.85 2.89
C ARG A 605 14.28 -19.94 1.55
N LYS A 606 15.17 -20.92 1.37
CA LYS A 606 15.86 -21.17 0.11
C LYS A 606 14.87 -21.49 -1.01
N TYR A 607 13.95 -22.43 -0.77
CA TYR A 607 12.90 -22.78 -1.73
C TYR A 607 12.00 -21.60 -2.08
N LYS A 608 11.57 -20.80 -1.09
CA LYS A 608 10.74 -19.61 -1.34
C LYS A 608 11.45 -18.62 -2.27
N ASN A 609 12.76 -18.46 -2.14
CA ASN A 609 13.56 -17.63 -3.03
C ASN A 609 13.66 -18.23 -4.44
N GLU A 610 13.91 -19.55 -4.56
CA GLU A 610 13.92 -20.26 -5.84
C GLU A 610 12.56 -20.17 -6.55
N TYR A 611 11.46 -20.41 -5.83
CA TYR A 611 10.09 -20.29 -6.35
C TYR A 611 9.81 -18.88 -6.86
N ARG A 612 10.17 -17.86 -6.08
CA ARG A 612 10.04 -16.45 -6.47
C ARG A 612 10.82 -16.14 -7.75
N GLN A 613 12.03 -16.68 -7.88
CA GLN A 613 12.82 -16.54 -9.10
C GLN A 613 12.12 -17.23 -10.28
N VAL A 614 11.75 -18.51 -10.14
CA VAL A 614 11.10 -19.29 -11.21
C VAL A 614 9.85 -18.59 -11.72
N VAL A 615 8.90 -18.27 -10.84
CA VAL A 615 7.65 -17.59 -11.21
C VAL A 615 7.93 -16.21 -11.81
N GLY A 616 8.85 -15.44 -11.23
CA GLY A 616 9.22 -14.12 -11.73
C GLY A 616 9.84 -14.15 -13.14
N TYR A 617 10.64 -15.17 -13.47
CA TYR A 617 11.20 -15.37 -14.80
C TYR A 617 10.19 -15.94 -15.79
N LYS A 618 9.34 -16.88 -15.39
CA LYS A 618 8.24 -17.40 -16.24
C LYS A 618 7.23 -16.29 -16.59
N LEU A 619 6.87 -15.43 -15.63
CA LEU A 619 6.10 -14.21 -15.90
C LEU A 619 6.80 -13.31 -16.92
N LYS A 620 8.10 -13.06 -16.75
CA LYS A 620 8.87 -12.23 -17.69
C LYS A 620 8.89 -12.85 -19.09
N LEU A 621 9.09 -14.16 -19.22
CA LEU A 621 9.04 -14.88 -20.48
C LEU A 621 7.67 -14.77 -21.14
N TYR A 622 6.61 -14.99 -20.38
CA TYR A 622 5.24 -14.83 -20.86
C TYR A 622 5.00 -13.42 -21.41
N LEU A 623 5.41 -12.39 -20.67
CA LEU A 623 5.23 -10.99 -21.10
C LEU A 623 6.04 -10.67 -22.35
N ILE A 624 7.29 -11.13 -22.42
CA ILE A 624 8.11 -10.96 -23.64
C ILE A 624 7.44 -11.64 -24.84
N LYS A 625 6.84 -12.83 -24.63
CA LYS A 625 6.21 -13.60 -25.71
C LYS A 625 4.92 -12.96 -26.23
N ASN A 626 4.15 -12.30 -25.37
CA ASN A 626 2.77 -11.90 -25.67
C ASN A 626 2.57 -10.39 -25.82
N MET A 627 3.46 -9.54 -25.29
CA MET A 627 3.34 -8.09 -25.47
C MET A 627 3.48 -7.66 -26.93
N TYR A 628 2.71 -6.65 -27.35
CA TYR A 628 2.70 -6.14 -28.72
C TYR A 628 2.56 -7.25 -29.78
N ASN A 629 1.66 -8.22 -29.52
CA ASN A 629 1.46 -9.38 -30.40
C ASN A 629 2.75 -10.16 -30.71
N GLY A 630 3.67 -10.22 -29.74
CA GLY A 630 4.93 -10.94 -29.89
C GLY A 630 5.97 -10.22 -30.74
N GLU A 631 5.90 -8.89 -30.88
CA GLU A 631 6.87 -8.07 -31.64
C GLU A 631 8.34 -8.34 -31.24
N PHE A 632 8.57 -8.70 -29.98
CA PHE A 632 9.90 -9.02 -29.47
C PHE A 632 10.41 -10.42 -29.86
N ILE A 633 9.58 -11.24 -30.51
CA ILE A 633 9.94 -12.53 -31.08
C ILE A 633 10.11 -12.39 -32.60
N ASN A 634 11.34 -12.44 -33.10
CA ASN A 634 11.63 -12.43 -34.53
C ASN A 634 12.21 -13.78 -34.95
N ASN A 635 11.57 -14.50 -35.89
CA ASN A 635 11.93 -15.86 -36.29
C ASN A 635 12.07 -16.82 -35.08
N GLY A 636 11.19 -16.69 -34.09
CA GLY A 636 11.23 -17.48 -32.86
C GLY A 636 12.32 -17.08 -31.85
N LYS A 637 13.10 -16.03 -32.14
CA LYS A 637 14.17 -15.54 -31.25
C LYS A 637 13.78 -14.24 -30.57
N ILE A 638 13.98 -14.22 -29.26
CA ILE A 638 13.84 -13.01 -28.44
C ILE A 638 15.14 -12.22 -28.54
N GLU A 639 15.07 -11.01 -29.08
CA GLU A 639 16.25 -10.18 -29.31
C GLU A 639 16.11 -8.73 -28.81
N CYS A 640 17.19 -8.16 -28.28
CA CYS A 640 17.26 -6.73 -28.04
C CYS A 640 17.37 -5.98 -29.39
N SER A 641 16.38 -5.13 -29.67
CA SER A 641 16.30 -4.35 -30.92
C SER A 641 17.55 -3.50 -31.19
N GLU A 642 18.12 -2.87 -30.16
CA GLU A 642 19.32 -2.03 -30.29
C GLU A 642 20.59 -2.86 -30.53
N CYS A 643 20.75 -4.01 -29.87
CA CYS A 643 21.83 -4.95 -30.19
C CYS A 643 21.77 -5.40 -31.66
N LYS A 644 20.56 -5.66 -32.17
CA LYS A 644 20.34 -6.06 -33.57
C LYS A 644 20.74 -4.93 -34.54
N LYS A 645 20.34 -3.68 -34.26
CA LYS A 645 20.75 -2.50 -35.04
C LYS A 645 22.27 -2.31 -35.07
N GLU A 646 22.95 -2.64 -33.97
CA GLU A 646 24.41 -2.56 -33.85
C GLU A 646 25.15 -3.79 -34.45
N GLY A 647 24.42 -4.81 -34.95
CA GLY A 647 25.00 -6.01 -35.55
C GLY A 647 25.59 -7.00 -34.54
N PHE A 648 25.19 -6.91 -33.26
CA PHE A 648 25.63 -7.85 -32.21
C PHE A 648 24.97 -9.23 -32.37
N ARG A 649 25.68 -10.28 -32.00
CA ARG A 649 25.31 -11.70 -32.13
C ARG A 649 25.25 -12.43 -30.79
N VAL A 650 26.10 -12.05 -29.83
CA VAL A 650 26.24 -12.69 -28.51
C VAL A 650 25.25 -12.10 -27.51
N ASN A 651 25.03 -10.79 -27.54
CA ASN A 651 24.20 -10.07 -26.58
C ASN A 651 22.73 -9.91 -27.00
N THR A 652 22.26 -10.69 -27.97
CA THR A 652 20.90 -10.58 -28.51
C THR A 652 19.94 -11.57 -27.89
N GLY A 653 20.35 -12.82 -27.61
CA GLY A 653 19.39 -13.92 -27.42
C GLY A 653 18.80 -14.14 -26.02
N ILE A 654 17.81 -15.03 -25.99
CA ILE A 654 17.07 -15.48 -24.80
C ILE A 654 17.93 -16.20 -23.76
N SER A 655 19.07 -16.77 -24.17
CA SER A 655 20.05 -17.38 -23.27
C SER A 655 20.59 -16.38 -22.23
N ARG A 656 20.46 -15.07 -22.50
CA ARG A 656 20.78 -13.99 -21.56
C ARG A 656 19.53 -13.35 -20.97
N LEU A 657 18.49 -14.12 -20.63
CA LEU A 657 17.23 -13.61 -20.08
C LEU A 657 17.43 -12.64 -18.90
N ASN A 658 18.40 -12.87 -18.01
CA ASN A 658 18.71 -11.91 -16.92
C ASN A 658 19.12 -10.52 -17.45
N ALA A 659 19.84 -10.48 -18.56
CA ALA A 659 20.32 -9.25 -19.18
C ALA A 659 19.21 -8.53 -19.96
N LEU A 660 18.11 -9.17 -20.33
CA LEU A 660 16.97 -8.50 -20.97
C LEU A 660 16.16 -7.74 -19.92
N THR A 661 15.72 -6.52 -20.19
CA THR A 661 15.01 -5.67 -19.23
C THR A 661 13.88 -4.89 -19.88
N PHE A 662 12.79 -4.72 -19.15
CA PHE A 662 11.68 -3.86 -19.55
C PHE A 662 12.02 -2.39 -19.26
N HIS A 663 12.11 -1.58 -20.31
CA HIS A 663 12.45 -0.17 -20.26
C HIS A 663 11.26 0.71 -20.63
N HIS A 664 10.99 1.72 -19.81
CA HIS A 664 9.90 2.66 -20.07
C HIS A 664 10.39 3.77 -20.99
N LEU A 665 9.83 3.89 -22.20
CA LEU A 665 10.10 5.02 -23.08
C LEU A 665 9.44 6.30 -22.60
N SER A 666 8.30 6.18 -21.91
CA SER A 666 7.61 7.33 -21.33
C SER A 666 8.19 7.71 -19.96
N GLY A 667 8.14 9.01 -19.63
CA GLY A 667 8.51 9.49 -18.30
C GLY A 667 7.53 9.04 -17.21
N LYS A 668 6.30 8.66 -17.58
CA LYS A 668 5.27 8.18 -16.65
C LYS A 668 5.55 6.71 -16.33
N LYS A 669 5.78 6.42 -15.06
CA LYS A 669 6.02 5.05 -14.56
C LYS A 669 5.04 4.81 -13.42
N ASN A 670 4.02 3.99 -13.64
CA ASN A 670 3.20 3.57 -12.51
C ASN A 670 3.87 2.41 -11.79
N GLU A 671 4.59 1.56 -12.53
CA GLU A 671 5.33 0.43 -11.94
C GLU A 671 6.71 0.17 -12.54
N ILE A 672 7.50 -0.69 -11.89
CA ILE A 672 8.78 -1.17 -12.40
C ILE A 672 8.69 -2.68 -12.62
N PHE A 673 8.94 -3.13 -13.86
CA PHE A 673 8.81 -4.53 -14.27
C PHE A 673 10.14 -5.29 -14.19
N THR A 674 10.75 -5.40 -13.00
CA THR A 674 11.82 -6.40 -12.79
C THR A 674 11.23 -7.76 -12.45
N THR A 675 11.97 -8.87 -12.61
CA THR A 675 11.48 -10.23 -12.26
C THR A 675 10.95 -10.33 -10.84
N SER A 676 11.71 -9.80 -9.88
CA SER A 676 11.32 -9.72 -8.48
C SER A 676 10.04 -8.90 -8.27
N ARG A 677 9.88 -7.79 -9.00
CA ARG A 677 8.67 -6.96 -8.94
C ARG A 677 7.47 -7.58 -9.63
N LEU A 678 7.66 -8.27 -10.75
CA LEU A 678 6.61 -9.02 -11.42
C LEU A 678 6.02 -10.09 -10.49
N TYR A 679 6.87 -10.82 -9.77
CA TYR A 679 6.40 -11.74 -8.74
C TYR A 679 5.62 -11.02 -7.62
N ASP A 680 6.12 -9.89 -7.13
CA ASP A 680 5.43 -9.13 -6.08
C ASP A 680 4.06 -8.61 -6.56
N ILE A 681 3.96 -8.17 -7.81
CA ILE A 681 2.72 -7.71 -8.43
C ILE A 681 1.75 -8.88 -8.62
N PHE A 682 2.26 -10.02 -9.10
CA PHE A 682 1.51 -11.26 -9.27
C PHE A 682 0.91 -11.75 -7.95
N THR A 683 1.72 -11.89 -6.90
CA THR A 683 1.25 -12.35 -5.58
C THR A 683 0.25 -11.40 -4.92
N LYS A 684 0.32 -10.09 -5.19
CA LYS A 684 -0.67 -9.12 -4.70
C LYS A 684 -1.98 -9.15 -5.49
N LYS A 685 -1.94 -9.53 -6.76
CA LYS A 685 -3.08 -9.51 -7.69
C LYS A 685 -3.54 -10.90 -8.14
N GLN A 686 -3.09 -11.97 -7.48
CA GLN A 686 -3.39 -13.36 -7.85
C GLN A 686 -4.90 -13.69 -7.87
N GLY A 687 -5.72 -12.91 -7.17
CA GLY A 687 -7.19 -13.00 -7.22
C GLY A 687 -7.83 -12.41 -8.49
N LYS A 688 -7.06 -11.99 -9.50
CA LYS A 688 -7.59 -11.44 -10.76
C LYS A 688 -7.40 -12.43 -11.91
N ILE A 689 -8.51 -12.75 -12.59
CA ILE A 689 -8.51 -13.65 -13.76
C ILE A 689 -7.68 -13.10 -14.93
N ASN A 690 -7.87 -11.82 -15.26
CA ASN A 690 -7.20 -11.17 -16.40
C ASN A 690 -5.89 -10.47 -15.98
N PHE A 691 -5.21 -10.97 -14.94
CA PHE A 691 -4.00 -10.35 -14.41
C PHE A 691 -2.93 -10.12 -15.49
N LEU A 692 -2.66 -11.14 -16.30
CA LEU A 692 -1.63 -11.09 -17.35
C LEU A 692 -2.00 -10.09 -18.46
N GLU A 693 -3.28 -10.00 -18.82
CA GLU A 693 -3.78 -9.04 -19.80
C GLU A 693 -3.74 -7.60 -19.24
N GLU A 694 -4.15 -7.40 -17.98
CA GLU A 694 -4.08 -6.10 -17.32
C GLU A 694 -2.63 -5.57 -17.25
N ILE A 695 -1.66 -6.41 -16.89
CA ILE A 695 -0.27 -5.98 -16.79
C ILE A 695 0.32 -5.70 -18.18
N MET A 696 -0.05 -6.47 -19.22
CA MET A 696 0.34 -6.17 -20.60
C MET A 696 -0.23 -4.84 -21.06
N LYS A 697 -1.55 -4.60 -20.90
CA LYS A 697 -2.19 -3.32 -21.23
C LYS A 697 -1.54 -2.16 -20.49
N GLN A 698 -1.17 -2.36 -19.22
CA GLN A 698 -0.44 -1.36 -18.45
C GLN A 698 0.95 -1.09 -19.05
N MET A 699 1.72 -2.13 -19.37
CA MET A 699 3.04 -2.00 -19.98
C MET A 699 2.98 -1.31 -21.36
N GLU A 700 1.96 -1.62 -22.16
CA GLU A 700 1.73 -1.01 -23.46
C GLU A 700 1.37 0.48 -23.33
N ALA A 701 0.47 0.81 -22.40
CA ALA A 701 0.10 2.19 -22.08
C ALA A 701 1.30 3.01 -21.56
N GLU A 702 2.23 2.39 -20.83
CA GLU A 702 3.46 2.99 -20.33
C GLU A 702 4.60 3.04 -21.37
N LYS A 703 4.36 2.51 -22.58
CA LYS A 703 5.32 2.38 -23.69
C LYS A 703 6.59 1.64 -23.27
N VAL A 704 6.40 0.47 -22.67
CA VAL A 704 7.49 -0.38 -22.18
C VAL A 704 8.07 -1.21 -23.32
N ILE A 705 9.36 -1.08 -23.59
CA ILE A 705 10.07 -1.89 -24.59
C ILE A 705 11.02 -2.90 -23.93
N LEU A 706 11.36 -3.96 -24.66
CA LEU A 706 12.38 -4.92 -24.25
C LEU A 706 13.77 -4.52 -24.80
N ILE A 707 14.71 -4.25 -23.91
CA ILE A 707 16.11 -3.95 -24.27
C ILE A 707 17.08 -4.66 -23.32
N CYS A 708 18.31 -4.91 -23.77
CA CYS A 708 19.33 -5.44 -22.88
C CYS A 708 19.77 -4.41 -21.83
N ARG A 709 20.35 -4.89 -20.72
CA ARG A 709 20.79 -4.08 -19.59
C ARG A 709 21.88 -3.09 -19.99
N ALA A 710 22.74 -3.45 -20.94
CA ALA A 710 23.74 -2.57 -21.52
C ALA A 710 23.09 -1.35 -22.19
N HIS A 711 22.16 -1.56 -23.12
CA HIS A 711 21.42 -0.48 -23.77
C HIS A 711 20.55 0.30 -22.77
N HIS A 712 19.90 -0.37 -21.83
CA HIS A 712 19.15 0.29 -20.75
C HIS A 712 20.01 1.28 -19.95
N MET A 713 21.26 0.91 -19.66
CA MET A 713 22.20 1.80 -18.98
C MET A 713 22.69 2.95 -19.87
N MET A 714 22.77 2.74 -21.18
CA MET A 714 23.06 3.81 -22.15
C MET A 714 21.95 4.85 -22.19
N PHE A 715 20.68 4.43 -22.24
CA PHE A 715 19.53 5.32 -22.21
C PHE A 715 19.52 6.24 -20.97
N HIS A 716 20.01 5.74 -19.83
CA HIS A 716 20.02 6.50 -18.58
C HIS A 716 21.28 7.33 -18.28
N ASP A 717 22.38 7.22 -19.05
CA ASP A 717 23.57 8.06 -18.84
C ASP A 717 23.60 9.30 -19.75
N LEU A 718 22.75 10.27 -19.39
CA LEU A 718 22.68 11.56 -20.08
C LEU A 718 24.03 12.27 -20.18
N TYR A 719 24.90 12.18 -19.16
CA TYR A 719 26.18 12.90 -19.19
C TYR A 719 27.20 12.24 -20.10
N PHE A 720 27.22 10.91 -20.15
CA PHE A 720 28.02 10.25 -21.18
C PHE A 720 27.52 10.63 -22.56
N ARG A 721 26.21 10.61 -22.82
CA ARG A 721 25.63 11.03 -24.11
C ARG A 721 26.05 12.46 -24.49
N TYR A 722 25.91 13.40 -23.57
CA TYR A 722 26.28 14.80 -23.81
C TYR A 722 27.77 14.99 -24.06
N PHE A 723 28.63 14.33 -23.28
CA PHE A 723 30.08 14.53 -23.35
C PHE A 723 30.83 13.39 -24.05
N LYS A 724 30.12 12.55 -24.83
CA LYS A 724 30.65 11.35 -25.48
C LYS A 724 31.89 11.70 -26.29
N TYR A 725 31.76 12.67 -27.18
CA TYR A 725 32.84 13.11 -28.07
C TYR A 725 34.15 13.41 -27.33
N PHE A 726 34.11 14.20 -26.26
CA PHE A 726 35.31 14.49 -25.46
C PHE A 726 35.84 13.26 -24.70
N ILE A 727 34.96 12.48 -24.08
CA ILE A 727 35.35 11.28 -23.31
C ILE A 727 36.02 10.24 -24.22
N THR A 728 35.55 10.13 -25.47
CA THR A 728 36.01 9.13 -26.44
C THR A 728 37.04 9.69 -27.42
N TRP A 729 37.54 10.90 -27.18
CA TRP A 729 38.49 11.55 -28.07
C TRP A 729 39.83 10.79 -28.07
N GLU A 730 40.32 10.41 -29.26
CA GLU A 730 41.48 9.51 -29.40
C GLU A 730 42.76 10.12 -28.81
N LYS A 731 42.92 11.44 -28.92
CA LYS A 731 44.07 12.19 -28.39
C LYS A 731 43.93 12.57 -26.91
N LEU A 732 42.89 12.09 -26.22
CA LEU A 732 42.64 12.49 -24.83
C LEU A 732 43.81 12.15 -23.89
N PHE A 733 44.40 10.97 -24.05
CA PHE A 733 45.49 10.49 -23.18
C PHE A 733 46.88 10.92 -23.63
N SER A 734 47.01 11.68 -24.73
CA SER A 734 48.25 12.39 -25.08
C SER A 734 48.37 13.75 -24.38
N LEU A 735 47.32 14.18 -23.66
CA LEU A 735 47.29 15.40 -22.87
C LEU A 735 47.78 15.15 -21.44
N SER A 736 48.34 16.18 -20.80
CA SER A 736 48.58 16.16 -19.35
C SER A 736 47.26 16.14 -18.59
N ALA A 737 47.31 15.72 -17.32
CA ALA A 737 46.16 15.75 -16.44
C ALA A 737 45.58 17.18 -16.35
N GLU A 738 46.42 18.19 -16.23
CA GLU A 738 46.01 19.58 -16.16
C GLU A 738 45.26 20.05 -17.41
N GLU A 739 45.75 19.70 -18.59
CA GLU A 739 45.10 19.97 -19.88
C GLU A 739 43.71 19.31 -19.93
N ILE A 740 43.60 18.03 -19.53
CA ILE A 740 42.31 17.32 -19.47
C ILE A 740 41.35 18.02 -18.49
N TYR A 741 41.80 18.41 -17.29
CA TYR A 741 40.94 19.10 -16.31
C TYR A 741 40.51 20.50 -16.78
N ILE A 742 41.37 21.20 -17.51
CA ILE A 742 41.03 22.48 -18.17
C ILE A 742 39.91 22.24 -19.19
N LEU A 743 40.07 21.27 -20.08
CA LEU A 743 39.07 20.98 -21.12
C LEU A 743 37.75 20.49 -20.53
N ILE A 744 37.76 19.62 -19.51
CA ILE A 744 36.54 19.22 -18.77
C ILE A 744 35.80 20.44 -18.20
N ARG A 745 36.52 21.45 -17.72
CA ARG A 745 35.92 22.69 -17.23
C ARG A 745 35.35 23.52 -18.38
N VAL A 746 36.02 23.55 -19.52
CA VAL A 746 35.55 24.24 -20.73
C VAL A 746 34.23 23.60 -21.21
N ILE A 747 34.19 22.29 -21.46
CA ILE A 747 33.01 21.63 -22.01
C ILE A 747 31.79 21.78 -21.09
N VAL A 748 31.94 21.60 -19.78
CA VAL A 748 30.82 21.72 -18.81
C VAL A 748 30.35 23.17 -18.64
N ASN A 749 31.22 24.16 -18.80
CA ASN A 749 30.82 25.55 -18.67
C ASN A 749 30.20 26.13 -19.94
N ASN A 750 30.40 25.50 -21.09
CA ASN A 750 29.97 26.02 -22.39
C ASN A 750 28.85 25.18 -23.02
N PHE A 751 28.61 23.97 -22.53
CA PHE A 751 27.46 23.18 -22.94
C PHE A 751 26.16 23.75 -22.39
N ARG A 752 25.19 24.00 -23.27
CA ARG A 752 23.95 24.73 -22.98
C ARG A 752 23.15 24.20 -21.78
N LEU A 753 23.05 22.88 -21.63
CA LEU A 753 22.30 22.26 -20.52
C LEU A 753 23.03 22.36 -19.17
N THR A 754 24.34 22.68 -19.18
CA THR A 754 25.15 22.75 -17.95
C THR A 754 25.69 24.13 -17.65
N MET A 755 25.71 25.06 -18.61
CA MET A 755 26.32 26.38 -18.46
C MET A 755 25.64 27.26 -17.40
N ASN A 756 24.34 27.12 -17.21
CA ASN A 756 23.58 27.89 -16.20
C ASN A 756 23.44 27.14 -14.85
N LEU A 757 24.03 25.94 -14.72
CA LEU A 757 23.97 25.18 -13.46
C LEU A 757 24.86 25.78 -12.37
N SER A 758 24.45 25.57 -11.11
CA SER A 758 25.22 25.98 -9.94
C SER A 758 26.63 25.37 -9.92
N LYS A 759 27.58 26.06 -9.25
CA LYS A 759 28.98 25.60 -9.11
C LYS A 759 29.05 24.17 -8.54
N ARG A 760 28.17 23.82 -7.60
CA ARG A 760 28.09 22.48 -6.99
C ARG A 760 27.67 21.43 -8.02
N ARG A 761 26.59 21.67 -8.78
CA ARG A 761 26.13 20.74 -9.82
C ARG A 761 27.18 20.54 -10.91
N LYS A 762 27.80 21.62 -11.40
CA LYS A 762 28.91 21.54 -12.36
C LYS A 762 30.09 20.72 -11.82
N ARG A 763 30.39 20.78 -10.52
CA ARG A 763 31.44 19.96 -9.90
C ARG A 763 31.11 18.48 -9.98
N VAL A 764 29.86 18.08 -9.70
CA VAL A 764 29.40 16.69 -9.80
C VAL A 764 29.50 16.18 -11.23
N ILE A 765 29.07 16.97 -12.22
CA ILE A 765 29.16 16.60 -13.64
C ILE A 765 30.61 16.38 -14.06
N ARG A 766 31.51 17.30 -13.70
CA ARG A 766 32.95 17.15 -13.97
C ARG A 766 33.52 15.90 -13.30
N GLN A 767 33.10 15.55 -12.08
CA GLN A 767 33.51 14.31 -11.44
C GLN A 767 33.05 13.08 -12.23
N ARG A 768 31.79 13.05 -12.68
CA ARG A 768 31.27 11.95 -13.51
C ARG A 768 32.05 11.79 -14.81
N ILE A 769 32.37 12.88 -15.52
CA ILE A 769 33.19 12.84 -16.73
C ILE A 769 34.58 12.24 -16.42
N LYS A 770 35.25 12.70 -15.36
CA LYS A 770 36.54 12.13 -14.94
C LYS A 770 36.45 10.63 -14.63
N ASN A 771 35.40 10.19 -13.94
CA ASN A 771 35.20 8.78 -13.63
C ASN A 771 35.07 7.93 -14.91
N ARG A 772 34.37 8.45 -15.94
CA ARG A 772 34.29 7.80 -17.26
C ARG A 772 35.64 7.74 -17.97
N ILE A 773 36.45 8.80 -17.87
CA ILE A 773 37.80 8.84 -18.45
C ILE A 773 38.74 7.85 -17.75
N LYS A 774 38.72 7.76 -16.41
CA LYS A 774 39.47 6.75 -15.66
C LYS A 774 39.09 5.34 -16.12
N LYS A 775 37.78 5.08 -16.20
CA LYS A 775 37.25 3.79 -16.63
C LYS A 775 37.68 3.44 -18.05
N LYS A 776 37.58 4.38 -18.99
CA LYS A 776 38.05 4.22 -20.37
C LYS A 776 39.52 3.87 -20.39
N TYR A 777 40.37 4.63 -19.69
CA TYR A 777 41.80 4.39 -19.64
C TYR A 777 42.14 2.98 -19.18
N ILE A 778 41.51 2.50 -18.11
CA ILE A 778 41.75 1.16 -17.57
C ILE A 778 41.34 0.09 -18.60
N ILE A 779 40.14 0.19 -19.16
CA ILE A 779 39.62 -0.82 -20.09
C ILE A 779 40.42 -0.82 -21.40
N ASP A 780 40.79 0.35 -21.92
CA ASP A 780 41.60 0.46 -23.15
C ASP A 780 42.98 -0.17 -22.99
N ARG A 781 43.58 -0.07 -21.80
CA ARG A 781 44.93 -0.57 -21.52
C ARG A 781 44.97 -2.06 -21.16
N ILE A 782 43.94 -2.56 -20.48
CA ILE A 782 43.92 -3.97 -20.01
C ILE A 782 43.18 -4.86 -21.01
N TYR A 783 42.11 -4.39 -21.63
CA TYR A 783 41.18 -5.19 -22.43
C TYR A 783 41.00 -4.63 -23.85
N GLU A 784 41.97 -3.86 -24.34
CA GLU A 784 41.97 -3.30 -25.71
C GLU A 784 40.71 -2.50 -26.07
N GLY A 785 40.05 -1.94 -25.06
CA GLY A 785 38.88 -1.09 -25.25
C GLY A 785 37.60 -1.87 -25.55
N VAL A 786 37.59 -3.19 -25.42
CA VAL A 786 36.41 -4.04 -25.64
C VAL A 786 36.03 -4.83 -24.40
N CYS A 787 34.82 -5.40 -24.38
CA CYS A 787 34.43 -6.35 -23.36
C CYS A 787 35.18 -7.66 -23.55
N GLN A 788 36.12 -7.95 -22.66
CA GLN A 788 36.94 -9.18 -22.68
C GLN A 788 36.16 -10.50 -22.82
N THR A 789 34.89 -10.56 -22.39
CA THR A 789 34.10 -11.81 -22.46
C THR A 789 33.32 -11.98 -23.76
N CYS A 790 32.77 -10.90 -24.34
CA CYS A 790 31.93 -10.99 -25.55
C CYS A 790 32.49 -10.28 -26.79
N GLY A 791 33.45 -9.36 -26.64
CA GLY A 791 34.03 -8.57 -27.73
C GLY A 791 33.12 -7.48 -28.32
N GLU A 792 31.81 -7.50 -28.09
CA GLU A 792 30.86 -6.66 -28.83
C GLU A 792 30.80 -5.20 -28.36
N PHE A 793 30.78 -4.99 -27.04
CA PHE A 793 30.74 -3.64 -26.48
C PHE A 793 32.15 -3.06 -26.37
N ASN A 794 32.33 -1.81 -26.80
CA ASN A 794 33.62 -1.11 -26.78
C ASN A 794 33.54 0.24 -26.06
N THR A 795 34.68 0.78 -25.63
CA THR A 795 34.74 2.04 -24.87
C THR A 795 34.44 3.28 -25.72
N LYS A 796 34.66 3.22 -27.05
CA LYS A 796 34.39 4.32 -27.99
C LYS A 796 32.89 4.62 -28.08
N HIS A 797 32.05 3.59 -28.07
CA HIS A 797 30.61 3.76 -28.20
C HIS A 797 29.85 3.50 -26.90
N HIS A 798 30.39 2.64 -26.02
CA HIS A 798 29.63 1.98 -24.95
C HIS A 798 30.30 2.04 -23.57
N ILE A 799 31.20 2.98 -23.26
CA ILE A 799 31.92 3.00 -21.95
C ILE A 799 31.02 2.89 -20.70
N ARG A 800 29.76 3.36 -20.80
CA ARG A 800 28.80 3.28 -19.71
C ARG A 800 28.41 1.85 -19.35
N VAL A 801 28.36 0.95 -20.34
CA VAL A 801 27.83 -0.41 -20.20
C VAL A 801 28.79 -1.36 -19.52
N PHE A 802 30.06 -1.00 -19.41
CA PHE A 802 30.98 -1.77 -18.61
C PHE A 802 30.56 -1.67 -17.16
N ASP A 803 30.75 -2.68 -16.34
CA ASP A 803 30.60 -2.63 -14.89
C ASP A 803 31.73 -3.43 -14.25
N PHE A 804 32.00 -3.10 -13.00
CA PHE A 804 32.92 -3.87 -12.19
C PHE A 804 32.23 -5.17 -11.79
N CYS A 805 32.81 -6.30 -12.17
CA CYS A 805 32.34 -7.64 -11.87
C CYS A 805 33.39 -8.39 -11.05
N HIS A 806 32.93 -9.17 -10.08
CA HIS A 806 33.76 -10.09 -9.31
C HIS A 806 33.48 -11.49 -9.82
N LEU A 807 34.51 -12.32 -9.95
CA LEU A 807 34.29 -13.72 -10.25
C LEU A 807 33.65 -14.45 -9.05
N ASP A 808 34.01 -14.01 -7.84
CA ASP A 808 33.43 -14.46 -6.58
C ASP A 808 32.88 -13.25 -5.79
N PRO A 809 31.54 -13.12 -5.65
CA PRO A 809 30.92 -12.05 -4.88
C PRO A 809 31.30 -12.03 -3.39
N GLU A 810 31.76 -13.13 -2.81
CA GLU A 810 32.11 -13.23 -1.38
C GLU A 810 33.42 -12.50 -1.02
N ILE A 811 34.29 -12.26 -2.01
CA ILE A 811 35.63 -11.66 -1.83
C ILE A 811 35.60 -10.12 -1.98
N LYS A 812 34.41 -9.54 -2.18
CA LYS A 812 34.25 -8.10 -2.46
C LYS A 812 34.63 -7.23 -1.25
N ASN A 813 35.69 -6.43 -1.41
CA ASN A 813 36.15 -5.51 -0.37
C ASN A 813 35.65 -4.08 -0.56
N VAL A 814 35.40 -3.66 -1.82
CA VAL A 814 35.05 -2.26 -2.13
C VAL A 814 33.78 -2.15 -3.00
N GLU A 815 32.92 -1.18 -2.67
CA GLU A 815 31.77 -0.86 -3.52
C GLU A 815 32.20 -0.18 -4.83
N ALA A 816 31.68 -0.66 -5.96
CA ALA A 816 31.99 -0.11 -7.29
C ALA A 816 31.75 1.41 -7.40
N ARG A 817 30.79 1.95 -6.64
CA ARG A 817 30.46 3.39 -6.65
C ARG A 817 31.58 4.25 -6.08
N THR A 818 32.31 3.77 -5.08
CA THR A 818 33.36 4.54 -4.40
C THR A 818 34.71 4.46 -5.12
N LEU A 819 34.94 3.41 -5.92
CA LEU A 819 36.18 3.17 -6.65
C LEU A 819 36.65 4.40 -7.44
N PHE A 820 35.81 4.94 -8.31
CA PHE A 820 36.23 6.01 -9.22
C PHE A 820 36.30 7.40 -8.56
N ASP A 821 35.55 7.60 -7.47
CA ASP A 821 35.53 8.88 -6.76
C ASP A 821 36.77 9.06 -5.88
N SER A 822 37.24 7.99 -5.25
CA SER A 822 38.30 8.05 -4.23
C SER A 822 39.68 7.62 -4.73
N TYR A 823 39.75 6.68 -5.67
CA TYR A 823 41.01 6.01 -6.03
C TYR A 823 41.53 6.44 -7.40
N SER A 824 42.85 6.44 -7.55
CA SER A 824 43.57 6.59 -8.81
C SER A 824 43.39 5.35 -9.71
N CYS A 825 43.77 5.42 -10.99
CA CYS A 825 43.60 4.27 -11.89
C CYS A 825 44.44 3.08 -11.43
N SER A 826 45.69 3.33 -11.00
CA SER A 826 46.58 2.28 -10.49
C SER A 826 46.03 1.61 -9.21
N GLU A 827 45.44 2.38 -8.30
CA GLU A 827 44.82 1.84 -7.08
C GLU A 827 43.57 1.04 -7.39
N ILE A 828 42.73 1.51 -8.33
CA ILE A 828 41.56 0.76 -8.79
C ILE A 828 41.98 -0.60 -9.31
N VAL A 829 42.99 -0.67 -10.18
CA VAL A 829 43.44 -1.95 -10.77
C VAL A 829 44.05 -2.89 -9.72
N LYS A 830 44.75 -2.36 -8.70
CA LYS A 830 45.20 -3.17 -7.55
C LYS A 830 44.02 -3.75 -6.75
N ILE A 831 42.99 -2.95 -6.49
CA ILE A 831 41.78 -3.42 -5.80
C ILE A 831 41.10 -4.51 -6.64
N LEU A 832 40.93 -4.28 -7.95
CA LEU A 832 40.33 -5.26 -8.86
C LEU A 832 41.10 -6.59 -8.87
N LYS A 833 42.44 -6.56 -8.85
CA LYS A 833 43.27 -7.77 -8.72
C LYS A 833 42.99 -8.50 -7.41
N ASN A 834 43.04 -7.77 -6.28
CA ASN A 834 42.84 -8.37 -4.95
C ASN A 834 41.44 -8.94 -4.77
N ASP A 835 40.43 -8.33 -5.38
CA ASP A 835 39.02 -8.74 -5.33
C ASP A 835 38.67 -9.78 -6.41
N ILE A 836 39.66 -10.36 -7.12
CA ILE A 836 39.49 -11.34 -8.21
C ILE A 836 38.43 -10.87 -9.22
N GLY A 837 38.56 -9.61 -9.64
CA GLY A 837 37.56 -8.93 -10.43
C GLY A 837 38.13 -8.19 -11.65
N GLY A 838 37.22 -7.61 -12.42
CA GLY A 838 37.54 -7.01 -13.71
C GLY A 838 36.38 -6.20 -14.29
N PHE A 839 36.57 -5.68 -15.50
CA PHE A 839 35.52 -4.96 -16.23
C PHE A 839 34.96 -5.82 -17.35
N ILE A 840 33.64 -5.94 -17.39
CA ILE A 840 32.89 -6.57 -18.49
C ILE A 840 31.63 -5.76 -18.76
N CYS A 841 30.98 -5.96 -19.91
CA CYS A 841 29.69 -5.33 -20.18
C CYS A 841 28.63 -5.85 -19.20
N THR A 842 27.61 -5.06 -18.93
CA THR A 842 26.56 -5.38 -17.95
C THR A 842 25.70 -6.56 -18.33
N ASN A 843 25.65 -6.90 -19.62
CA ASN A 843 25.00 -8.13 -20.07
C ASN A 843 25.81 -9.36 -19.64
N CYS A 844 27.12 -9.40 -19.91
CA CYS A 844 28.01 -10.47 -19.43
C CYS A 844 28.07 -10.51 -17.90
N HIS A 845 28.06 -9.37 -17.24
CA HIS A 845 27.95 -9.31 -15.77
C HIS A 845 26.67 -9.97 -15.27
N SER A 846 25.54 -9.70 -15.93
CA SER A 846 24.25 -10.34 -15.57
C SER A 846 24.24 -11.85 -15.83
N VAL A 847 25.10 -12.35 -16.72
CA VAL A 847 25.30 -13.79 -16.91
C VAL A 847 26.10 -14.38 -15.75
N LEU A 848 27.15 -13.72 -15.28
CA LEU A 848 27.90 -14.19 -14.09
C LEU A 848 27.07 -14.10 -12.81
N ASP A 849 26.24 -13.06 -12.67
CA ASP A 849 25.28 -12.85 -11.57
C ASP A 849 23.98 -13.66 -11.75
N MET A 850 23.94 -14.64 -12.65
CA MET A 850 22.72 -15.40 -12.95
C MET A 850 22.38 -16.36 -11.80
N GLU A 851 21.70 -15.84 -10.77
CA GLU A 851 21.27 -16.62 -9.60
C GLU A 851 20.41 -17.84 -9.98
N TYR A 852 19.64 -17.74 -11.07
CA TYR A 852 18.73 -18.80 -11.50
C TYR A 852 19.39 -19.93 -12.27
N ILE A 853 20.71 -19.89 -12.51
CA ILE A 853 21.39 -20.95 -13.26
C ILE A 853 21.16 -22.34 -12.64
N LYS A 854 20.96 -22.40 -11.31
CA LYS A 854 20.66 -23.61 -10.53
C LYS A 854 19.23 -24.14 -10.73
N VAL A 855 18.32 -23.31 -11.23
CA VAL A 855 16.89 -23.64 -11.43
C VAL A 855 16.46 -23.38 -12.87
N ILE A 856 17.41 -23.39 -13.81
CA ILE A 856 17.15 -23.02 -15.20
C ILE A 856 16.15 -23.96 -15.89
N ASP A 857 16.20 -25.26 -15.58
CA ASP A 857 15.28 -26.27 -16.12
C ASP A 857 13.84 -26.09 -15.60
N LYS A 858 13.66 -25.31 -14.52
CA LYS A 858 12.33 -24.92 -14.02
C LYS A 858 11.82 -23.64 -14.68
N ILE A 859 12.68 -22.90 -15.39
CA ILE A 859 12.34 -21.62 -16.03
C ILE A 859 12.04 -21.83 -17.51
N PHE A 860 12.88 -22.61 -18.20
CA PHE A 860 12.69 -22.93 -19.61
C PHE A 860 12.26 -24.38 -19.76
N ASP A 861 11.18 -24.59 -20.51
CA ASP A 861 10.67 -25.94 -20.82
C ASP A 861 11.41 -26.54 -22.04
N ASN A 862 12.22 -25.74 -22.75
CA ASN A 862 13.02 -26.17 -23.89
C ASN A 862 14.47 -26.48 -23.47
N GLU A 863 14.83 -27.76 -23.47
CA GLU A 863 16.14 -28.26 -23.05
C GLU A 863 17.31 -27.65 -23.86
N LYS A 864 17.10 -27.37 -25.15
CA LYS A 864 18.11 -26.71 -25.99
C LYS A 864 18.44 -25.30 -25.48
N ILE A 865 17.44 -24.54 -25.03
CA ILE A 865 17.64 -23.20 -24.45
C ILE A 865 18.37 -23.30 -23.11
N CYS A 866 18.05 -24.30 -22.28
CA CYS A 866 18.77 -24.58 -21.03
C CYS A 866 20.25 -24.84 -21.32
N GLU A 867 20.55 -25.73 -22.28
CA GLU A 867 21.92 -26.08 -22.66
C GLU A 867 22.68 -24.89 -23.25
N GLU A 868 22.06 -24.11 -24.14
CA GLU A 868 22.63 -22.88 -24.70
C GLU A 868 22.96 -21.86 -23.61
N THR A 869 22.08 -21.70 -22.62
CA THR A 869 22.30 -20.78 -21.49
C THR A 869 23.45 -21.24 -20.59
N ARG A 870 23.53 -22.54 -20.29
CA ARG A 870 24.65 -23.13 -19.53
C ARG A 870 25.97 -22.96 -20.29
N LYS A 871 25.98 -23.23 -21.60
CA LYS A 871 27.14 -23.01 -22.47
C LYS A 871 27.58 -21.55 -22.47
N ASP A 872 26.64 -20.61 -22.55
CA ASP A 872 26.96 -19.17 -22.46
C ASP A 872 27.52 -18.79 -21.09
N TYR A 873 26.93 -19.27 -19.99
CA TYR A 873 27.44 -19.05 -18.64
C TYR A 873 28.90 -19.52 -18.50
N LEU A 874 29.18 -20.76 -18.91
CA LEU A 874 30.53 -21.34 -18.87
C LEU A 874 31.50 -20.58 -19.78
N ARG A 875 31.06 -20.16 -20.97
CA ARG A 875 31.86 -19.33 -21.88
C ARG A 875 32.22 -17.99 -21.25
N VAL A 876 31.25 -17.26 -20.69
CA VAL A 876 31.49 -15.97 -20.04
C VAL A 876 32.44 -16.14 -18.85
N LYS A 877 32.26 -17.19 -18.04
CA LYS A 877 33.14 -17.51 -16.91
C LYS A 877 34.56 -17.84 -17.37
N LYS A 878 34.72 -18.65 -18.41
CA LYS A 878 36.02 -19.03 -18.99
C LYS A 878 36.76 -17.84 -19.60
N ASN A 879 36.03 -16.96 -20.29
CA ASN A 879 36.62 -15.79 -20.96
C ASN A 879 36.86 -14.61 -20.02
N PHE A 880 36.47 -14.71 -18.74
CA PHE A 880 36.72 -13.66 -17.77
C PHE A 880 38.21 -13.69 -17.36
N SER A 881 39.00 -12.77 -17.92
CA SER A 881 40.42 -12.66 -17.59
C SER A 881 40.63 -11.89 -16.29
N LEU A 882 41.43 -12.48 -15.40
CA LEU A 882 41.83 -11.85 -14.15
C LEU A 882 42.97 -10.87 -14.39
N ILE A 883 43.02 -9.84 -13.54
CA ILE A 883 44.07 -8.81 -13.63
C ILE A 883 45.39 -9.39 -13.10
N SER A 884 46.42 -9.42 -13.96
CA SER A 884 47.76 -9.89 -13.59
C SER A 884 48.62 -8.79 -12.95
N ASP A 885 49.77 -9.17 -12.39
CA ASP A 885 50.75 -8.20 -11.87
C ASP A 885 51.34 -7.30 -12.96
N GLU A 886 51.54 -7.84 -14.17
CA GLU A 886 51.99 -7.09 -15.33
C GLU A 886 50.97 -6.02 -15.69
N MET A 887 49.68 -6.37 -15.72
CA MET A 887 48.60 -5.43 -15.98
C MET A 887 48.55 -4.31 -14.94
N VAL A 888 48.78 -4.61 -13.65
CA VAL A 888 48.88 -3.59 -12.60
C VAL A 888 50.04 -2.63 -12.87
N LYS A 889 51.21 -3.16 -13.27
CA LYS A 889 52.41 -2.36 -13.57
C LYS A 889 52.22 -1.48 -14.81
N MET A 890 51.44 -1.91 -15.79
CA MET A 890 51.16 -1.16 -17.02
C MET A 890 50.24 0.06 -16.81
N ILE A 891 49.52 0.14 -15.68
CA ILE A 891 48.49 1.16 -15.47
C ILE A 891 49.06 2.40 -14.78
N GLY A 892 49.15 3.49 -15.56
CA GLY A 892 49.48 4.82 -15.05
C GLY A 892 48.28 5.56 -14.45
N ASN A 893 48.49 6.84 -14.09
CA ASN A 893 47.47 7.71 -13.50
C ASN A 893 47.25 8.98 -14.35
N PRO A 894 46.51 8.90 -15.48
CA PRO A 894 46.40 9.99 -16.46
C PRO A 894 45.68 11.24 -15.94
N LEU A 895 45.05 11.16 -14.78
CA LEU A 895 44.34 12.26 -14.12
C LEU A 895 44.97 12.68 -12.79
N LYS A 896 46.17 12.17 -12.47
CA LYS A 896 46.98 12.67 -11.35
C LYS A 896 47.53 14.03 -11.76
N LYS A 897 47.13 15.06 -11.03
CA LYS A 897 47.53 16.45 -11.26
C LYS A 897 48.49 16.86 -10.17
N ASP A 898 49.46 17.69 -10.53
CA ASP A 898 50.38 18.32 -9.59
C ASP A 898 49.83 19.68 -9.14
N VAL A 899 48.96 20.29 -9.97
CA VAL A 899 48.43 21.62 -9.73
C VAL A 899 46.90 21.67 -9.67
N VAL A 900 46.37 22.45 -8.73
CA VAL A 900 44.92 22.70 -8.64
C VAL A 900 44.46 23.63 -9.76
N ILE A 901 43.77 23.07 -10.76
CA ILE A 901 43.21 23.80 -11.90
C ILE A 901 42.02 24.70 -11.50
N ARG A 902 42.19 26.01 -11.65
CA ARG A 902 41.21 27.09 -11.43
C ARG A 902 40.69 27.65 -12.76
N GLY A 903 39.59 28.40 -12.72
CA GLY A 903 39.03 29.03 -13.93
C GLY A 903 39.90 30.15 -14.50
N SER A 904 40.84 30.67 -13.71
CA SER A 904 41.76 31.73 -14.10
C SER A 904 42.73 31.32 -15.21
N TYR A 905 43.21 30.07 -15.23
CA TYR A 905 44.14 29.59 -16.27
C TYR A 905 43.55 29.78 -17.67
N ILE A 906 42.29 29.39 -17.87
CA ILE A 906 41.57 29.56 -19.15
C ILE A 906 41.48 31.04 -19.54
N LYS A 907 41.22 31.94 -18.58
CA LYS A 907 41.09 33.37 -18.83
C LYS A 907 42.42 34.00 -19.25
N TYR A 908 43.50 33.69 -18.54
CA TYR A 908 44.81 34.29 -18.79
C TYR A 908 45.47 33.76 -20.07
N LEU A 909 45.43 32.45 -20.31
CA LEU A 909 45.93 31.86 -21.57
C LEU A 909 45.15 32.42 -22.77
N GLY A 910 43.83 32.55 -22.65
CA GLY A 910 42.99 33.18 -23.67
C GLY A 910 43.29 34.67 -23.89
N ALA A 911 43.66 35.41 -22.84
CA ALA A 911 44.04 36.82 -22.95
C ALA A 911 45.37 36.99 -23.71
N ILE A 912 46.39 36.20 -23.38
CA ILE A 912 47.68 36.22 -24.09
C ILE A 912 47.46 35.89 -25.57
N TYR A 913 46.68 34.84 -25.87
CA TYR A 913 46.35 34.47 -27.26
C TYR A 913 45.65 35.59 -28.03
N LYS A 914 44.65 36.25 -27.41
CA LYS A 914 43.92 37.35 -28.03
C LYS A 914 44.80 38.56 -28.31
N LEU A 915 45.70 38.91 -27.38
CA LEU A 915 46.65 40.02 -27.55
C LEU A 915 47.65 39.70 -28.66
N SER A 916 48.20 38.49 -28.67
CA SER A 916 49.09 38.00 -29.73
C SER A 916 48.42 38.05 -31.11
N LYS A 917 47.16 37.63 -31.23
CA LYS A 917 46.40 37.74 -32.49
C LYS A 917 46.13 39.18 -32.95
N LYS A 918 46.20 40.15 -32.04
CA LYS A 918 46.08 41.59 -32.36
C LYS A 918 47.44 42.27 -32.61
N GLY A 919 48.54 41.52 -32.64
CA GLY A 919 49.89 42.09 -32.68
C GLY A 919 50.28 42.88 -31.42
N SER A 920 49.52 42.75 -30.33
CA SER A 920 49.77 43.47 -29.07
C SER A 920 50.65 42.65 -28.13
N VAL A 921 51.62 43.30 -27.48
CA VAL A 921 52.45 42.68 -26.45
C VAL A 921 51.61 42.39 -25.19
N ALA A 922 51.60 41.12 -24.76
CA ALA A 922 50.91 40.73 -23.53
C ALA A 922 51.79 41.01 -22.31
N THR A 923 51.38 41.95 -21.48
CA THR A 923 52.01 42.35 -20.22
C THR A 923 50.97 42.28 -19.11
N ASN A 924 51.39 42.40 -17.85
CA ASN A 924 50.44 42.47 -16.73
C ASN A 924 49.39 43.59 -16.93
N LYS A 925 49.80 44.75 -17.46
CA LYS A 925 48.92 45.90 -17.72
C LYS A 925 47.95 45.62 -18.86
N THR A 926 48.42 45.11 -20.00
CA THR A 926 47.52 44.86 -21.15
C THR A 926 46.55 43.71 -20.88
N ILE A 927 46.96 42.67 -20.15
CA ILE A 927 46.07 41.59 -19.70
C ILE A 927 45.05 42.11 -18.68
N SER A 928 45.47 42.94 -17.72
CA SER A 928 44.60 43.57 -16.72
C SER A 928 43.49 44.39 -17.38
N ASN A 929 43.86 45.21 -18.37
CA ASN A 929 42.92 46.01 -19.16
C ASN A 929 41.97 45.13 -19.96
N LEU A 930 42.48 44.13 -20.69
CA LEU A 930 41.65 43.24 -21.53
C LEU A 930 40.62 42.44 -20.72
N LEU A 931 40.99 42.00 -19.51
CA LEU A 931 40.12 41.18 -18.65
C LEU A 931 39.29 42.00 -17.67
N ASN A 932 39.47 43.33 -17.61
CA ASN A 932 38.87 44.23 -16.63
C ASN A 932 39.04 43.74 -15.18
N ILE A 933 40.30 43.48 -14.79
CA ILE A 933 40.68 43.02 -13.45
C ILE A 933 41.85 43.85 -12.93
N LYS A 934 42.03 43.92 -11.60
CA LYS A 934 43.12 44.70 -10.99
C LYS A 934 44.50 44.16 -11.42
N TYR A 935 45.40 45.07 -11.78
CA TYR A 935 46.81 44.77 -12.15
C TYR A 935 47.50 43.84 -11.15
N ALA A 936 47.37 44.14 -9.84
CA ALA A 936 47.94 43.34 -8.77
C ALA A 936 47.47 41.87 -8.79
N GLY A 937 46.23 41.63 -9.21
CA GLY A 937 45.67 40.28 -9.35
C GLY A 937 46.31 39.48 -10.49
N VAL A 938 46.64 40.15 -11.61
CA VAL A 938 47.36 39.56 -12.75
C VAL A 938 48.79 39.21 -12.33
N LYS A 939 49.51 40.19 -11.75
CA LYS A 939 50.89 40.01 -11.25
C LYS A 939 50.97 38.85 -10.25
N THR A 940 50.07 38.82 -9.26
CA THR A 940 50.04 37.76 -8.24
C THR A 940 49.73 36.39 -8.85
N PHE A 941 48.87 36.32 -9.87
CA PHE A 941 48.56 35.06 -10.54
C PHE A 941 49.78 34.49 -11.26
N PHE A 942 50.46 35.27 -12.10
CA PHE A 942 51.64 34.80 -12.82
C PHE A 942 52.80 34.47 -11.87
N LEU A 943 53.03 35.28 -10.84
CA LEU A 943 54.07 35.01 -9.84
C LEU A 943 53.82 33.69 -9.10
N ARG A 944 52.60 33.48 -8.56
CA ARG A 944 52.28 32.28 -7.77
C ARG A 944 52.13 31.01 -8.60
N ARG A 945 51.99 31.11 -9.92
CA ARG A 945 51.73 29.99 -10.83
C ARG A 945 52.77 29.86 -11.93
N ARG A 946 53.92 30.52 -11.78
CA ARG A 946 54.98 30.62 -12.78
C ARG A 946 55.43 29.25 -13.27
N GLU A 947 55.88 28.40 -12.37
CA GLU A 947 56.39 27.05 -12.66
C GLU A 947 55.44 26.22 -13.53
N PHE A 948 54.13 26.23 -13.19
CA PHE A 948 53.12 25.56 -14.01
C PHE A 948 52.90 26.24 -15.37
N LEU A 949 52.90 27.57 -15.40
CA LEU A 949 52.64 28.35 -16.61
C LEU A 949 53.79 28.33 -17.61
N GLU A 950 55.04 28.14 -17.16
CA GLU A 950 56.23 28.03 -18.03
C GLU A 950 56.09 26.89 -19.05
N GLN A 951 55.28 25.86 -18.74
CA GLN A 951 54.93 24.79 -19.69
C GLN A 951 54.12 25.30 -20.90
N TYR A 952 53.47 26.46 -20.80
CA TYR A 952 52.55 27.00 -21.81
C TYR A 952 52.89 28.43 -22.25
N VAL A 953 53.67 29.17 -21.45
CA VAL A 953 53.93 30.60 -21.58
C VAL A 953 55.42 30.85 -21.46
N ASN A 954 56.01 31.53 -22.45
CA ASN A 954 57.35 32.09 -22.35
C ASN A 954 57.29 33.40 -21.55
N PHE A 955 58.21 33.55 -20.60
CA PHE A 955 58.35 34.74 -19.76
C PHE A 955 59.58 35.51 -20.19
N ASP A 956 59.39 36.68 -20.80
CA ASP A 956 60.49 37.59 -21.15
C ASP A 956 60.62 38.66 -20.06
N PHE A 957 61.69 38.56 -19.27
CA PHE A 957 61.91 39.32 -18.05
C PHE A 957 62.43 40.74 -18.33
N GLY A 958 61.62 41.56 -18.99
CA GLY A 958 61.82 43.00 -19.14
C GLY A 958 61.07 43.85 -18.12
N ARG A 959 61.17 45.19 -18.25
CA ARG A 959 60.30 46.17 -17.58
C ARG A 959 59.44 46.88 -18.65
N PRO A 960 58.21 46.42 -18.93
CA PRO A 960 57.44 45.39 -18.23
C PRO A 960 57.75 43.94 -18.69
N THR A 961 57.48 42.95 -17.82
CA THR A 961 57.56 41.52 -18.18
C THR A 961 56.54 41.21 -19.29
N GLN A 962 57.00 40.55 -20.35
CA GLN A 962 56.18 40.14 -21.48
C GLN A 962 55.87 38.65 -21.42
N TYR A 963 54.68 38.29 -21.90
CA TYR A 963 54.17 36.93 -21.93
C TYR A 963 53.83 36.55 -23.37
N SER A 964 54.34 35.41 -23.85
CA SER A 964 53.91 34.84 -25.13
C SER A 964 53.58 33.37 -24.95
N LEU A 965 52.65 32.83 -25.75
CA LEU A 965 52.35 31.39 -25.70
C LEU A 965 53.43 30.63 -26.47
N ASN A 966 53.99 29.59 -25.86
CA ASN A 966 54.83 28.64 -26.58
C ASN A 966 53.96 27.71 -27.44
N THR A 967 54.58 26.81 -28.21
CA THR A 967 53.88 25.87 -29.10
C THR A 967 52.82 25.04 -28.37
N ARG A 968 53.10 24.60 -27.13
CA ARG A 968 52.15 23.84 -26.31
C ARG A 968 50.98 24.72 -25.84
N GLY A 969 51.25 25.95 -25.41
CA GLY A 969 50.24 26.94 -25.04
C GLY A 969 49.29 27.28 -26.20
N ILE A 970 49.83 27.47 -27.41
CA ILE A 970 49.02 27.70 -28.63
C ILE A 970 48.12 26.49 -28.92
N LYS A 971 48.67 25.27 -28.86
CA LYS A 971 47.90 24.03 -29.04
C LYS A 971 46.78 23.91 -28.00
N LEU A 972 47.06 24.17 -26.72
CA LEU A 972 46.05 24.11 -25.65
C LEU A 972 44.95 25.16 -25.85
N VAL A 973 45.29 26.42 -26.17
CA VAL A 973 44.28 27.46 -26.42
C VAL A 973 43.43 27.12 -27.66
N SER A 974 44.04 26.52 -28.68
CA SER A 974 43.31 26.03 -29.86
C SER A 974 42.31 24.95 -29.48
N LEU A 975 42.69 23.97 -28.65
CA LEU A 975 41.78 22.95 -28.12
C LEU A 975 40.67 23.54 -27.23
N ILE A 976 41.00 24.51 -26.39
CA ILE A 976 40.01 25.24 -25.56
C ILE A 976 38.96 25.89 -26.46
N ASN A 977 39.38 26.59 -27.52
CA ASN A 977 38.44 27.26 -28.43
C ASN A 977 37.64 26.25 -29.25
N TYR A 978 38.28 25.19 -29.74
CA TYR A 978 37.62 24.10 -30.46
C TYR A 978 36.49 23.47 -29.64
N PHE A 979 36.80 22.98 -28.44
CA PHE A 979 35.79 22.35 -27.58
C PHE A 979 34.76 23.34 -27.04
N ARG A 980 35.14 24.61 -26.80
CA ARG A 980 34.17 25.65 -26.46
C ARG A 980 33.15 25.80 -27.58
N ASN A 981 33.60 25.98 -28.81
CA ASN A 981 32.74 26.22 -29.96
C ASN A 981 31.84 25.01 -30.22
N TYR A 982 32.42 23.80 -30.28
CA TYR A 982 31.68 22.55 -30.47
C TYR A 982 30.54 22.37 -29.45
N TYR A 983 30.82 22.54 -28.15
CA TYR A 983 29.79 22.35 -27.11
C TYR A 983 28.82 23.52 -26.99
N CYS A 984 29.19 24.72 -27.46
CA CYS A 984 28.26 25.85 -27.59
C CYS A 984 27.30 25.67 -28.78
N SER A 985 27.76 25.08 -29.88
CA SER A 985 26.97 24.89 -31.10
C SER A 985 26.18 23.58 -31.14
N LEU A 986 26.31 22.72 -30.13
CA LEU A 986 25.66 21.41 -30.14
C LEU A 986 24.14 21.54 -29.97
N GLU A 987 23.42 21.30 -31.05
CA GLU A 987 21.96 21.20 -31.09
C GLU A 987 21.53 19.75 -30.77
N PHE A 988 20.29 19.60 -30.31
CA PHE A 988 19.62 18.34 -30.04
C PHE A 988 18.25 18.52 -30.64
N ASP A 989 17.76 17.52 -31.34
CA ASP A 989 16.45 17.48 -32.00
C ASP A 989 15.33 17.86 -31.01
N GLU A 990 15.49 17.46 -29.75
CA GLU A 990 14.61 17.78 -28.62
C GLU A 990 14.47 19.30 -28.33
N CYS A 991 15.36 20.13 -28.88
CA CYS A 991 15.39 21.59 -28.74
C CYS A 991 14.91 22.37 -29.97
N GLU A 992 14.66 21.72 -31.10
CA GLU A 992 14.12 22.38 -32.30
C GLU A 992 12.73 22.98 -32.00
N ASN A 993 11.93 22.28 -31.18
CA ASN A 993 10.60 22.71 -30.76
C ASN A 993 10.55 23.38 -29.38
N CYS A 994 11.69 23.78 -28.82
CA CYS A 994 11.75 24.38 -27.48
C CYS A 994 11.35 25.87 -27.53
N ILE A 995 10.28 26.26 -26.82
CA ILE A 995 9.83 27.66 -26.73
C ILE A 995 10.87 28.64 -26.16
N PHE A 996 11.93 28.11 -25.52
CA PHE A 996 13.07 28.88 -25.01
C PHE A 996 14.26 28.89 -25.96
N ASN A 997 14.13 28.39 -27.19
CA ASN A 997 15.14 28.49 -28.23
C ASN A 997 14.85 29.74 -29.09
N LYS A 998 15.57 30.84 -28.85
CA LYS A 998 15.52 32.04 -29.70
C LYS A 998 16.88 32.23 -30.36
N ARG A 999 16.92 32.25 -31.71
CA ARG A 999 18.13 32.50 -32.51
C ARG A 999 19.32 31.63 -32.07
N PHE A 1000 19.10 30.32 -31.93
CA PHE A 1000 20.11 29.34 -31.50
C PHE A 1000 20.69 29.58 -30.09
N LYS A 1001 19.99 30.36 -29.26
CA LYS A 1001 20.33 30.57 -27.84
C LYS A 1001 19.18 30.07 -26.97
N CYS A 1002 19.51 29.16 -26.06
CA CYS A 1002 18.61 28.77 -24.98
C CYS A 1002 18.51 29.94 -23.99
N ILE A 1003 17.35 30.60 -23.96
CA ILE A 1003 17.07 31.72 -23.04
C ILE A 1003 16.55 31.26 -21.68
N ALA A 1004 16.53 29.95 -21.41
CA ALA A 1004 16.22 29.40 -20.09
C ALA A 1004 17.31 29.83 -19.09
N THR A 1005 16.97 30.80 -18.24
CA THR A 1005 17.84 31.31 -17.17
C THR A 1005 17.81 30.41 -15.95
N GLN A 1006 16.77 29.59 -15.80
CA GLN A 1006 16.64 28.60 -14.75
C GLN A 1006 16.42 27.18 -15.30
N PRO A 1007 16.94 26.14 -14.62
CA PRO A 1007 16.77 24.74 -15.06
C PRO A 1007 15.30 24.35 -15.26
N ASN A 1008 14.40 24.82 -14.40
CA ASN A 1008 12.95 24.56 -14.47
C ASN A 1008 12.22 25.27 -15.61
N GLN A 1009 12.93 26.03 -16.46
CA GLN A 1009 12.35 26.62 -17.65
C GLN A 1009 12.59 25.74 -18.88
N CYS A 1010 13.63 24.92 -18.91
CA CYS A 1010 13.87 24.06 -20.07
C CYS A 1010 12.93 22.84 -20.02
N PRO A 1011 12.04 22.62 -21.00
CA PRO A 1011 11.10 21.49 -21.00
C PRO A 1011 11.80 20.14 -20.92
N ILE A 1012 13.02 20.01 -21.45
CA ILE A 1012 13.85 18.79 -21.33
C ILE A 1012 14.31 18.56 -19.89
N ILE A 1013 14.60 19.62 -19.15
CA ILE A 1013 15.00 19.55 -17.73
C ILE A 1013 13.77 19.37 -16.81
N VAL A 1014 12.60 19.85 -17.22
CA VAL A 1014 11.33 19.78 -16.46
C VAL A 1014 10.59 18.47 -16.70
N ASN A 1015 10.42 18.06 -17.96
CA ASN A 1015 9.68 16.85 -18.37
C ASN A 1015 10.54 15.58 -18.30
N GLY A 1016 11.87 15.72 -18.21
CA GLY A 1016 12.75 14.64 -17.81
C GLY A 1016 12.57 14.35 -16.33
N ASN A 1017 11.52 13.59 -15.98
CA ASN A 1017 11.26 13.09 -14.63
C ASN A 1017 12.57 12.64 -13.98
N ASN A 1018 13.00 13.42 -12.98
CA ASN A 1018 14.25 13.26 -12.24
C ASN A 1018 15.51 13.17 -13.13
N LEU A 1019 16.05 14.32 -13.55
CA LEU A 1019 17.52 14.39 -13.67
C LEU A 1019 18.11 13.80 -12.35
N PRO A 1020 19.10 12.90 -12.41
CA PRO A 1020 19.58 12.08 -11.28
C PRO A 1020 20.38 12.91 -10.26
N PHE A 1021 19.71 13.90 -9.70
CA PHE A 1021 20.18 14.91 -8.75
C PHE A 1021 19.50 14.78 -7.38
N GLN A 1022 18.63 13.79 -7.19
CA GLN A 1022 17.99 13.46 -5.91
C GLN A 1022 18.35 12.04 -5.44
N PHE A 1023 19.64 11.70 -5.49
CA PHE A 1023 20.21 10.60 -4.71
C PHE A 1023 21.36 11.10 -3.83
#